data_AF-A0A074SWB7-F1
#
_entry.id   AF-A0A074SWB7-F1
#
_cell.length_a   1.000
_cell.length_b   1.000
_cell.length_c   1.000
_cell.angle_alpha   90.00
_cell.angle_beta   90.00
_cell.angle_gamma   90.00
#
_symmetry.space_group_name_H-M   'P 1'
#
loop_
_entity.id
_entity.type
_entity.pdbx_description
1 polymer ?
#
loop_
_entity_poly.entity_id
_entity_poly.type
_entity_poly.pdbx_seq_one_letter_code
_entity_poly.pdbx_strand_id
1 'polypeptide(L)'
;MSHREQSSPSSSSSSLVEPPKSVPHSQTHEYELSHALVSEHDKEGYEPKYGDPSWNPYTDPFSAKDPHGDADSIPLVTFSSQPDHDHSPQMVHVIPRSRPSGWFGKFEPIPATRLIVHMILCFSSFPVVFLISRAASGMSLFWTRLVVGGLCGGVGLTLGVTLLDLSRSCIEAALWATIIHESLKGEVNHELDYHTHNPLSPWSAVLLLYKRYLKQISSRNRKAIRRHDDRTPWWLCIVLFLVTATVAASLVFALGRVVDIYTVQQTQTREYYEAVVAGDISEEEIARATSVLNSTLSQVAYTWTITPLSSAQHVPTDRYFYLNRTETEGNVVRTTMETIHFAETFASQLDPVNPSGFGTYQNQSQIGGLGSSESTKSTKSAGVGPTTKAVGQIVRWPRWGSRVGCQLIDDLGRFITPHSTRANMTYLFVPWTAVHNIFDYMGIAPPTASNFRPVNFTAFMEGADTPNVTASESEVALMSKWWDNGVSHSFDWFPVRRGEDGNGWVSIEIIMIRLNESYTAENSSFQAYGELGSSANRTRIGFDAAICVEEVKGYVLDAYNSSAGSPVSISLQYSGTQLDPSANILGQDSPKRQTPKRIGQPLSTPGLQYNISSAGKFAVYNASHYNARNIILKDNGRDWWFAPNPTVVAFGGGNSPRQYTKLNAENVAKIIANSDSQHLLPYLVGSQPVLAHIYPDKTVAYTYVYTVWLAIILAIVLVNGIIVSVFVPRLPLGVSRKDIGVTSWLAAIEDDPSARAHLTPLPGKRFENLQRRVTRWGSRH
;
A
#
# COMPACT_ATOMS: atom_id res chain seq x y z
N MET A 1 -55.40 -37.22 -42.44
CA MET A 1 -56.63 -36.40 -42.62
C MET A 1 -56.32 -34.99 -42.12
N SER A 2 -56.65 -33.99 -42.96
CA SER A 2 -56.49 -32.54 -42.79
C SER A 2 -55.06 -31.96 -42.86
N HIS A 3 -54.69 -31.55 -44.08
CA HIS A 3 -53.61 -30.62 -44.40
C HIS A 3 -53.88 -29.23 -43.81
N ARG A 4 -52.83 -28.51 -43.40
CA ARG A 4 -52.82 -27.04 -43.44
C ARG A 4 -51.43 -26.52 -43.76
N GLU A 5 -51.41 -25.62 -44.73
CA GLU A 5 -50.27 -25.08 -45.46
C GLU A 5 -49.43 -24.09 -44.65
N GLN A 6 -48.22 -23.94 -45.18
CA GLN A 6 -47.13 -23.03 -44.82
C GLN A 6 -47.55 -21.56 -44.73
N SER A 7 -46.94 -20.86 -43.77
CA SER A 7 -46.42 -19.51 -44.02
C SER A 7 -45.17 -19.28 -43.16
N SER A 8 -44.03 -19.13 -43.84
CA SER A 8 -42.78 -18.60 -43.29
C SER A 8 -42.94 -17.09 -43.05
N PRO A 9 -42.08 -16.48 -42.22
CA PRO A 9 -41.13 -15.57 -42.87
C PRO A 9 -39.71 -15.59 -42.28
N SER A 10 -38.78 -15.47 -43.23
CA SER A 10 -37.51 -14.73 -43.20
C SER A 10 -36.51 -14.96 -42.07
N SER A 11 -35.55 -15.80 -42.41
CA SER A 11 -34.14 -15.74 -42.03
C SER A 11 -33.51 -14.36 -42.22
N SER A 12 -32.83 -13.87 -41.20
CA SER A 12 -31.73 -12.91 -41.33
C SER A 12 -30.42 -13.61 -40.97
N SER A 13 -29.66 -13.94 -42.01
CA SER A 13 -28.28 -14.39 -41.94
C SER A 13 -27.37 -13.22 -41.58
N SER A 14 -26.58 -13.35 -40.52
CA SER A 14 -25.36 -12.58 -40.32
C SER A 14 -24.21 -13.56 -40.13
N SER A 15 -23.57 -13.88 -41.24
CA SER A 15 -22.28 -14.54 -41.30
C SER A 15 -21.18 -13.58 -40.83
N LEU A 16 -20.45 -13.93 -39.78
CA LEU A 16 -19.08 -13.47 -39.62
C LEU A 16 -18.21 -14.66 -39.22
N VAL A 17 -17.36 -15.01 -40.18
CA VAL A 17 -16.29 -15.99 -40.12
C VAL A 17 -15.19 -15.42 -39.22
N GLU A 18 -14.86 -16.10 -38.13
CA GLU A 18 -13.63 -15.88 -37.37
C GLU A 18 -12.60 -16.97 -37.71
N PRO A 19 -11.33 -16.62 -38.02
CA PRO A 19 -10.28 -17.60 -38.20
C PRO A 19 -9.65 -17.99 -36.84
N PRO A 20 -9.13 -19.23 -36.70
CA PRO A 20 -8.51 -19.67 -35.47
C PRO A 20 -7.08 -19.13 -35.38
N LYS A 21 -6.76 -18.42 -34.30
CA LYS A 21 -5.36 -18.22 -33.87
C LYS A 21 -5.13 -18.95 -32.56
N SER A 22 -4.56 -20.14 -32.69
CA SER A 22 -3.84 -20.84 -31.64
C SER A 22 -2.59 -20.05 -31.23
N VAL A 23 -2.43 -19.75 -29.94
CA VAL A 23 -1.14 -19.46 -29.32
C VAL A 23 -1.07 -20.18 -27.96
N PRO A 24 0.08 -20.80 -27.59
CA PRO A 24 0.17 -21.77 -26.51
C PRO A 24 0.33 -21.13 -25.14
N HIS A 25 -0.13 -21.85 -24.12
CA HIS A 25 0.23 -21.67 -22.72
C HIS A 25 1.74 -21.78 -22.51
N SER A 26 2.36 -20.70 -22.01
CA SER A 26 3.60 -20.70 -21.22
C SER A 26 4.05 -19.25 -21.05
N GLN A 27 3.74 -18.62 -19.92
CA GLN A 27 4.52 -17.50 -19.40
C GLN A 27 4.33 -17.36 -17.89
N THR A 28 5.41 -17.65 -17.17
CA THR A 28 5.72 -17.22 -15.82
C THR A 28 5.66 -15.69 -15.74
N HIS A 29 4.80 -15.15 -14.88
CA HIS A 29 4.77 -13.71 -14.62
C HIS A 29 5.82 -13.34 -13.56
N GLU A 30 6.96 -12.85 -14.03
CA GLU A 30 7.75 -11.84 -13.34
C GLU A 30 6.97 -10.52 -13.36
N TYR A 31 6.91 -9.83 -12.22
CA TYR A 31 6.36 -8.48 -12.13
C TYR A 31 7.41 -7.47 -12.60
N GLU A 32 7.24 -6.95 -13.81
CA GLU A 32 7.97 -5.78 -14.30
C GLU A 32 7.12 -4.52 -14.08
N LEU A 33 7.61 -3.61 -13.23
CA LEU A 33 6.94 -2.39 -12.82
C LEU A 33 7.18 -1.30 -13.88
N SER A 34 6.32 -1.19 -14.88
CA SER A 34 6.38 -0.11 -15.87
C SER A 34 5.51 1.10 -15.46
N HIS A 35 6.16 2.26 -15.40
CA HIS A 35 5.58 3.58 -15.13
C HIS A 35 4.42 3.94 -16.06
N ALA A 36 3.25 4.24 -15.50
CA ALA A 36 2.18 4.93 -16.22
C ALA A 36 2.44 6.45 -16.19
N LEU A 37 2.92 7.00 -17.30
CA LEU A 37 2.89 8.43 -17.61
C LEU A 37 1.45 8.83 -17.93
N VAL A 38 0.88 9.71 -17.11
CA VAL A 38 -0.42 10.35 -17.38
C VAL A 38 -0.22 11.40 -18.48
N SER A 39 -1.06 11.30 -19.51
CA SER A 39 -1.10 12.17 -20.70
C SER A 39 -1.42 13.63 -20.34
N GLU A 40 -0.65 14.55 -20.92
CA GLU A 40 -0.72 15.99 -20.75
C GLU A 40 -1.72 16.62 -21.75
N HIS A 41 -3.00 16.25 -21.68
CA HIS A 41 -4.09 16.92 -22.41
C HIS A 41 -5.35 16.89 -21.54
N ASP A 42 -5.49 17.93 -20.70
CA ASP A 42 -6.76 18.49 -20.22
C ASP A 42 -6.45 19.58 -19.17
N LYS A 43 -6.17 20.79 -19.64
CA LYS A 43 -6.15 22.00 -18.82
C LYS A 43 -6.74 23.17 -19.60
N GLU A 44 -8.06 23.18 -19.75
CA GLU A 44 -8.80 24.42 -19.98
C GLU A 44 -10.08 24.42 -19.14
N GLY A 45 -10.29 25.52 -18.41
CA GLY A 45 -11.58 25.83 -17.79
C GLY A 45 -11.60 25.78 -16.26
N TYR A 46 -11.00 26.77 -15.59
CA TYR A 46 -11.53 27.28 -14.31
C TYR A 46 -11.14 28.76 -14.15
N GLU A 47 -12.10 29.64 -14.44
CA GLU A 47 -12.10 31.04 -13.98
C GLU A 47 -12.32 31.09 -12.46
N PRO A 48 -11.53 31.86 -11.69
CA PRO A 48 -11.88 32.23 -10.33
C PRO A 48 -12.62 33.59 -10.32
N LYS A 49 -13.87 33.57 -9.85
CA LYS A 49 -14.59 34.77 -9.40
C LYS A 49 -13.92 35.33 -8.14
N TYR A 50 -13.51 36.60 -8.20
CA TYR A 50 -13.08 37.37 -7.02
C TYR A 50 -14.26 37.63 -6.09
N GLY A 51 -14.17 37.13 -4.86
CA GLY A 51 -14.92 37.61 -3.70
C GLY A 51 -13.91 38.05 -2.64
N ASP A 52 -13.94 39.33 -2.29
CA ASP A 52 -13.06 39.91 -1.28
C ASP A 52 -13.29 39.30 0.12
N PRO A 53 -12.23 38.91 0.83
CA PRO A 53 -12.28 38.73 2.27
C PRO A 53 -11.94 40.03 2.99
N SER A 54 -12.84 40.46 3.87
CA SER A 54 -12.59 41.46 4.90
C SER A 54 -11.72 40.86 6.01
N TRP A 55 -10.47 41.28 6.10
CA TRP A 55 -9.65 41.46 7.33
C TRP A 55 -8.16 41.29 7.01
N ASN A 56 -7.40 42.35 7.20
CA ASN A 56 -5.94 42.37 7.07
C ASN A 56 -5.38 43.04 8.33
N PRO A 57 -4.63 42.33 9.21
CA PRO A 57 -3.96 42.95 10.33
C PRO A 57 -2.49 43.14 9.97
N TYR A 58 -2.14 44.25 9.34
CA TYR A 58 -0.78 44.80 9.43
C TYR A 58 -0.82 46.29 9.13
N THR A 59 -0.75 47.06 10.21
CA THR A 59 -0.70 48.52 10.22
C THR A 59 0.72 48.98 9.96
N ASP A 60 0.84 49.91 9.01
CA ASP A 60 2.03 50.65 8.62
C ASP A 60 2.58 51.49 9.80
N PRO A 61 3.87 51.40 10.16
CA PRO A 61 4.41 52.11 11.32
C PRO A 61 4.79 53.58 11.06
N PHE A 62 4.45 54.19 9.92
CA PHE A 62 4.80 55.59 9.67
C PHE A 62 3.65 56.45 9.15
N SER A 63 2.77 56.89 10.05
CA SER A 63 2.04 58.15 9.86
C SER A 63 1.84 58.86 11.20
N ALA A 64 2.57 59.96 11.37
CA ALA A 64 2.53 60.82 12.54
C ALA A 64 1.32 61.77 12.50
N LYS A 65 0.63 61.88 13.64
CA LYS A 65 0.07 63.11 14.22
C LYS A 65 -0.64 62.74 15.52
N ASP A 66 -0.06 63.10 16.66
CA ASP A 66 -0.76 64.02 17.55
C ASP A 66 0.19 64.69 18.58
N PRO A 67 -0.15 65.90 19.04
CA PRO A 67 0.69 66.76 19.86
C PRO A 67 0.36 66.66 21.36
N HIS A 68 1.34 67.04 22.18
CA HIS A 68 1.31 67.36 23.62
C HIS A 68 1.70 66.27 24.64
N GLY A 69 2.69 66.66 25.47
CA GLY A 69 2.97 66.13 26.81
C GLY A 69 4.19 65.21 26.85
N ASP A 70 5.41 65.73 27.00
CA ASP A 70 6.14 65.89 28.28
C ASP A 70 6.29 64.55 29.04
N ALA A 71 7.44 64.12 29.55
CA ALA A 71 8.84 64.50 29.50
C ALA A 71 9.58 63.28 30.09
N ASP A 72 10.73 62.89 29.54
CA ASP A 72 11.84 62.25 30.26
C ASP A 72 12.95 61.92 29.25
N SER A 73 13.82 62.91 29.00
CA SER A 73 15.06 62.72 28.25
C SER A 73 16.24 62.92 29.19
N ILE A 74 17.07 61.89 29.29
CA ILE A 74 18.44 61.98 29.80
C ILE A 74 19.27 62.72 28.73
N PRO A 75 20.10 63.71 29.10
CA PRO A 75 20.61 64.69 28.15
C PRO A 75 21.67 64.10 27.22
N LEU A 76 21.37 64.06 25.92
CA LEU A 76 22.41 63.98 24.90
C LEU A 76 23.12 65.33 24.85
N VAL A 77 24.41 65.31 25.21
CA VAL A 77 25.34 66.40 24.94
C VAL A 77 25.31 66.70 23.45
N THR A 78 24.82 67.88 23.10
CA THR A 78 24.89 68.45 21.76
C THR A 78 26.34 68.79 21.44
N PHE A 79 26.96 68.01 20.56
CA PHE A 79 28.14 68.49 19.84
C PHE A 79 27.65 69.47 18.76
N SER A 80 27.92 70.76 19.00
CA SER A 80 27.82 71.82 18.02
C SER A 80 28.70 71.49 16.80
N SER A 81 28.07 71.20 15.66
CA SER A 81 28.75 71.16 14.36
C SER A 81 28.69 72.55 13.72
N GLN A 82 29.54 73.45 14.21
CA GLN A 82 29.90 74.64 13.45
C GLN A 82 31.01 74.25 12.47
N PRO A 83 30.87 74.54 11.16
CA PRO A 83 31.90 74.17 10.18
C PRO A 83 33.05 75.18 10.27
N ASP A 84 34.11 74.83 10.99
CA ASP A 84 35.40 75.49 10.82
C ASP A 84 35.99 75.08 9.47
N HIS A 85 35.67 75.89 8.46
CA HIS A 85 36.42 75.96 7.22
C HIS A 85 37.81 76.51 7.51
N ASP A 86 38.76 75.68 7.94
CA ASP A 86 40.20 75.96 7.72
C ASP A 86 41.17 74.80 7.97
N HIS A 87 40.73 73.54 7.94
CA HIS A 87 41.64 72.40 7.97
C HIS A 87 41.63 71.67 6.62
N SER A 88 42.65 71.98 5.81
CA SER A 88 43.00 71.20 4.62
C SER A 88 43.05 69.70 5.00
N PRO A 89 42.44 68.79 4.22
CA PRO A 89 42.54 67.36 4.51
C PRO A 89 44.02 66.96 4.50
N GLN A 90 44.54 66.54 5.65
CA GLN A 90 45.92 66.06 5.75
C GLN A 90 46.04 64.79 4.91
N MET A 91 46.92 64.83 3.91
CA MET A 91 47.32 63.64 3.15
C MET A 91 47.98 62.66 4.10
N VAL A 92 47.36 61.51 4.32
CA VAL A 92 48.01 60.36 4.95
C VAL A 92 49.11 59.87 4.02
N HIS A 93 50.36 60.18 4.36
CA HIS A 93 51.52 59.77 3.58
C HIS A 93 51.84 58.30 3.87
N VAL A 94 51.24 57.39 3.10
CA VAL A 94 51.54 55.95 3.17
C VAL A 94 52.84 55.67 2.42
N ILE A 95 53.88 55.20 3.11
CA ILE A 95 55.14 54.77 2.47
C ILE A 95 54.89 53.44 1.76
N PRO A 96 55.04 53.34 0.42
CA PRO A 96 54.81 52.10 -0.30
C PRO A 96 55.85 51.04 0.07
N ARG A 97 55.39 49.86 0.51
CA ARG A 97 56.26 48.69 0.69
C ARG A 97 56.54 48.03 -0.67
N SER A 98 57.74 47.48 -0.85
CA SER A 98 58.14 46.77 -2.07
C SER A 98 57.22 45.57 -2.33
N ARG A 99 56.60 45.53 -3.52
CA ARG A 99 55.77 44.39 -3.95
C ARG A 99 56.68 43.17 -4.18
N PRO A 100 56.37 41.99 -3.63
CA PRO A 100 57.08 40.76 -4.02
C PRO A 100 56.84 40.46 -5.50
N SER A 101 57.91 40.08 -6.22
CA SER A 101 57.87 39.79 -7.65
C SER A 101 57.24 38.41 -7.92
N GLY A 102 56.28 38.35 -8.86
CA GLY A 102 55.61 37.11 -9.28
C GLY A 102 54.09 37.23 -9.33
N TRP A 103 53.40 36.31 -10.02
CA TRP A 103 51.94 36.33 -10.16
C TRP A 103 51.21 36.16 -8.81
N PHE A 104 51.69 35.25 -7.96
CA PHE A 104 51.18 35.05 -6.59
C PHE A 104 51.50 36.22 -5.64
N GLY A 105 52.46 37.08 -5.98
CA GLY A 105 52.76 38.30 -5.22
C GLY A 105 51.66 39.37 -5.31
N LYS A 106 50.70 39.21 -6.24
CA LYS A 106 49.54 40.11 -6.42
C LYS A 106 48.36 39.78 -5.50
N PHE A 107 48.36 38.60 -4.87
CA PHE A 107 47.28 38.11 -4.01
C PHE A 107 47.71 38.00 -2.55
N GLU A 108 46.75 38.08 -1.64
CA GLU A 108 46.95 37.91 -0.20
C GLU A 108 47.31 36.44 0.15
N PRO A 109 47.96 36.20 1.30
CA PRO A 109 48.17 34.83 1.78
C PRO A 109 46.82 34.14 2.00
N ILE A 110 46.71 32.91 1.51
CA ILE A 110 45.49 32.11 1.57
C ILE A 110 45.13 31.85 3.05
N PRO A 111 43.86 32.03 3.48
CA PRO A 111 43.40 31.68 4.82
C PRO A 111 43.31 30.16 4.99
N ALA A 112 44.46 29.50 5.12
CA ALA A 112 44.59 28.04 5.05
C ALA A 112 43.70 27.31 6.07
N THR A 113 43.59 27.82 7.30
CA THR A 113 42.77 27.19 8.35
C THR A 113 41.29 27.15 7.98
N ARG A 114 40.72 28.27 7.53
CA ARG A 114 39.30 28.36 7.14
C ARG A 114 39.02 27.55 5.87
N LEU A 115 39.94 27.57 4.91
CA LEU A 115 39.82 26.78 3.68
C LEU A 115 39.85 25.27 3.97
N ILE A 116 40.77 24.80 4.83
CA ILE A 116 40.85 23.39 5.23
C ILE A 116 39.56 22.95 5.92
N VAL A 117 39.02 23.77 6.84
CA VAL A 117 37.74 23.47 7.51
C VAL A 117 36.60 23.37 6.48
N HIS A 118 36.51 24.30 5.53
CA HIS A 118 35.49 24.25 4.47
C HIS A 118 35.63 23.02 3.58
N MET A 119 36.86 22.62 3.21
CA MET A 119 37.10 21.40 2.43
C MET A 119 36.66 20.16 3.20
N ILE A 120 37.01 20.05 4.48
CA ILE A 120 36.58 18.92 5.34
C ILE A 120 35.05 18.86 5.42
N LEU A 121 34.38 20.00 5.59
CA LEU A 121 32.92 20.07 5.62
C LEU A 121 32.30 19.66 4.28
N CYS A 122 32.86 20.07 3.14
CA CYS A 122 32.38 19.66 1.82
C CYS A 122 32.50 18.14 1.62
N PHE A 123 33.65 17.55 1.99
CA PHE A 123 33.87 16.10 1.86
C PHE A 123 33.01 15.29 2.83
N SER A 124 32.81 15.76 4.07
CA SER A 124 31.99 15.05 5.06
C SER A 124 30.49 15.18 4.78
N SER A 125 30.06 16.24 4.09
CA SER A 125 28.66 16.46 3.73
C SER A 125 28.10 15.35 2.83
N PHE A 126 28.90 14.77 1.93
CA PHE A 126 28.46 13.69 1.05
C PHE A 126 28.01 12.43 1.83
N PRO A 127 28.86 11.78 2.65
CA PRO A 127 28.45 10.60 3.40
C PRO A 127 27.38 10.92 4.44
N VAL A 128 27.39 12.11 5.03
CA VAL A 128 26.37 12.54 6.00
C VAL A 128 24.98 12.63 5.35
N VAL A 129 24.85 13.31 4.22
CA VAL A 129 23.58 13.40 3.48
C VAL A 129 23.14 12.01 3.00
N PHE A 130 24.05 11.24 2.40
CA PHE A 130 23.72 9.92 1.86
C PHE A 130 23.25 8.92 2.93
N LEU A 131 24.01 8.75 4.02
CA LEU A 131 23.73 7.73 5.03
C LEU A 131 22.48 8.06 5.86
N ILE A 132 22.32 9.32 6.28
CA ILE A 132 21.19 9.71 7.12
C ILE A 132 19.89 9.74 6.31
N SER A 133 19.93 10.22 5.05
CA SER A 133 18.75 10.13 4.17
C SER A 133 18.32 8.67 3.96
N ARG A 134 19.27 7.74 3.79
CA ARG A 134 18.96 6.31 3.67
C ARG A 134 18.44 5.71 4.97
N ALA A 135 18.96 6.11 6.13
CA ALA A 135 18.47 5.68 7.43
C ALA A 135 17.04 6.18 7.73
N ALA A 136 16.63 7.31 7.14
CA ALA A 136 15.27 7.85 7.25
C ALA A 136 14.23 7.12 6.35
N SER A 137 14.68 6.16 5.53
CA SER A 137 13.82 5.37 4.66
C SER A 137 12.99 4.36 5.46
N GLY A 138 11.70 4.20 5.10
CA GLY A 138 10.77 3.30 5.80
C GLY A 138 10.06 3.92 6.99
N MET A 139 10.28 5.21 7.27
CA MET A 139 9.54 5.99 8.26
C MET A 139 8.23 6.55 7.66
N SER A 140 7.41 7.23 8.47
CA SER A 140 6.26 7.97 7.95
C SER A 140 6.73 9.21 7.17
N LEU A 141 5.92 9.66 6.21
CA LEU A 141 6.23 10.83 5.38
C LEU A 141 6.62 12.07 6.19
N PHE A 142 5.93 12.32 7.31
CA PHE A 142 6.25 13.43 8.20
C PHE A 142 7.67 13.32 8.76
N TRP A 143 8.02 12.17 9.35
CA TRP A 143 9.33 11.96 9.95
C TRP A 143 10.46 11.97 8.92
N THR A 144 10.24 11.34 7.76
CA THR A 144 11.22 11.37 6.68
C THR A 144 11.47 12.80 6.19
N ARG A 145 10.42 13.61 5.99
CA ARG A 145 10.57 15.04 5.61
C ARG A 145 11.27 15.85 6.69
N LEU A 146 10.97 15.61 7.96
CA LEU A 146 11.60 16.32 9.08
C LEU A 146 13.09 16.01 9.15
N VAL A 147 13.47 14.73 9.09
CA VAL A 147 14.88 14.30 9.16
C VAL A 147 15.67 14.79 7.94
N VAL A 148 15.15 14.55 6.73
CA VAL A 148 15.83 14.97 5.49
C VAL A 148 15.90 16.49 5.39
N GLY A 149 14.80 17.20 5.68
CA GLY A 149 14.75 18.65 5.65
C GLY A 149 15.66 19.30 6.69
N GLY A 150 15.66 18.79 7.92
CA GLY A 150 16.57 19.25 8.97
C GLY A 150 18.04 19.00 8.62
N LEU A 151 18.35 17.84 8.05
CA LEU A 151 19.69 17.49 7.60
C LEU A 151 20.20 18.40 6.47
N CYS A 152 19.44 18.50 5.37
CA CYS A 152 19.78 19.33 4.22
C CYS A 152 19.84 20.82 4.61
N GLY A 153 18.97 21.27 5.52
CA GLY A 153 19.01 22.62 6.09
C GLY A 153 20.27 22.88 6.91
N GLY A 154 20.62 21.97 7.82
CA GLY A 154 21.82 22.10 8.67
C GLY A 154 23.13 22.05 7.87
N VAL A 155 23.26 21.07 6.97
CA VAL A 155 24.41 20.98 6.04
C VAL A 155 24.44 22.20 5.12
N GLY A 156 23.27 22.61 4.61
CA GLY A 156 23.13 23.75 3.73
C GLY A 156 23.62 25.06 4.35
N LEU A 157 23.16 25.33 5.58
CA LEU A 157 23.51 26.52 6.33
C LEU A 157 24.98 26.52 6.74
N THR A 158 25.51 25.40 7.24
CA THR A 158 26.93 25.30 7.66
C THR A 158 27.89 25.52 6.49
N LEU A 159 27.62 24.91 5.33
CA LEU A 159 28.38 25.16 4.10
C LEU A 159 28.21 26.61 3.61
N GLY A 160 27.01 27.16 3.66
CA GLY A 160 26.75 28.56 3.28
C GLY A 160 27.49 29.57 4.16
N VAL A 161 27.48 29.39 5.48
CA VAL A 161 28.18 30.26 6.44
C VAL A 161 29.69 30.18 6.25
N THR A 162 30.24 28.98 6.10
CA THR A 162 31.69 28.81 5.86
C THR A 162 32.13 29.41 4.54
N LEU A 163 31.29 29.31 3.50
CA LEU A 163 31.53 29.92 2.20
C LEU A 163 31.49 31.46 2.27
N LEU A 164 30.53 32.03 3.01
CA LEU A 164 30.44 33.47 3.26
C LEU A 164 31.63 34.00 4.07
N ASP A 165 32.08 33.27 5.09
CA ASP A 165 33.24 33.67 5.90
C ASP A 165 34.55 33.64 5.10
N LEU A 166 34.71 32.72 4.15
CA LEU A 166 35.81 32.76 3.19
C LEU A 166 35.71 34.00 2.28
N SER A 167 34.50 34.33 1.82
CA SER A 167 34.23 35.49 0.95
C SER A 167 34.39 36.86 1.61
N ARG A 168 34.35 36.90 2.94
CA ARG A 168 34.60 38.10 3.74
C ARG A 168 35.89 38.80 3.33
N SER A 169 36.95 38.03 3.10
CA SER A 169 38.26 38.57 2.71
C SER A 169 38.22 39.37 1.41
N CYS A 170 37.40 38.93 0.46
CA CYS A 170 37.27 39.55 -0.85
C CYS A 170 36.51 40.88 -0.79
N ILE A 171 35.41 40.94 -0.03
CA ILE A 171 34.62 42.18 0.13
C ILE A 171 35.31 43.20 1.03
N GLU A 172 36.00 42.76 2.10
CA GLU A 172 36.81 43.64 2.95
C GLU A 172 37.95 44.29 2.16
N ALA A 173 38.65 43.53 1.31
CA ALA A 173 39.70 44.06 0.46
C ALA A 173 39.15 45.09 -0.54
N ALA A 174 37.98 44.81 -1.15
CA ALA A 174 37.32 45.74 -2.06
C ALA A 174 36.87 47.05 -1.37
N LEU A 175 36.41 46.96 -0.12
CA LEU A 175 36.01 48.10 0.71
C LEU A 175 37.23 48.97 1.07
N TRP A 176 38.31 48.37 1.59
CA TRP A 176 39.54 49.07 1.92
C TRP A 176 40.19 49.72 0.70
N ALA A 177 40.18 49.05 -0.45
CA ALA A 177 40.65 49.66 -1.70
C ALA A 177 39.82 50.90 -2.08
N THR A 178 38.51 50.88 -1.81
CA THR A 178 37.62 52.03 -2.05
C THR A 178 37.95 53.18 -1.09
N ILE A 179 38.18 52.88 0.19
CA ILE A 179 38.63 53.87 1.19
C ILE A 179 39.93 54.55 0.74
N ILE A 180 40.93 53.77 0.34
CA ILE A 180 42.25 54.28 -0.08
C ILE A 180 42.14 55.12 -1.37
N HIS A 181 41.33 54.70 -2.34
CA HIS A 181 41.13 55.45 -3.57
C HIS A 181 40.34 56.75 -3.37
N GLU A 182 39.46 56.82 -2.38
CA GLU A 182 38.70 58.03 -2.03
C GLU A 182 39.51 58.99 -1.14
N SER A 183 40.30 58.47 -0.18
CA SER A 183 41.19 59.29 0.66
C SER A 183 42.27 60.00 -0.14
N LEU A 184 42.82 59.35 -1.18
CA LEU A 184 43.77 59.97 -2.12
C LEU A 184 43.17 61.13 -2.93
N LYS A 185 41.84 61.26 -2.99
CA LYS A 185 41.14 62.37 -3.65
C LYS A 185 40.81 63.52 -2.70
N GLY A 186 41.07 63.38 -1.40
CA GLY A 186 40.73 64.39 -0.38
C GLY A 186 39.23 64.46 -0.04
N GLU A 187 38.42 63.49 -0.47
CA GLU A 187 37.00 63.40 -0.13
C GLU A 187 36.82 62.56 1.15
N VAL A 188 36.30 63.16 2.22
CA VAL A 188 35.86 62.45 3.43
C VAL A 188 34.42 61.99 3.23
N ASN A 189 34.20 60.67 3.13
CA ASN A 189 32.87 60.13 2.81
C ASN A 189 32.18 59.55 4.05
N HIS A 190 31.19 60.28 4.58
CA HIS A 190 30.29 59.82 5.64
C HIS A 190 29.40 58.63 5.21
N GLU A 191 29.25 58.38 3.91
CA GLU A 191 28.45 57.27 3.36
C GLU A 191 29.10 55.88 3.48
N LEU A 192 30.38 55.80 3.88
CA LEU A 192 31.04 54.51 4.07
C LEU A 192 30.66 53.82 5.38
N ASP A 193 30.02 54.55 6.28
CA ASP A 193 29.58 54.04 7.59
C ASP A 193 28.53 52.91 7.46
N TYR A 194 27.72 52.95 6.40
CA TYR A 194 26.75 51.87 6.12
C TYR A 194 27.44 50.54 5.74
N HIS A 195 28.58 50.61 5.06
CA HIS A 195 29.33 49.43 4.59
C HIS A 195 30.20 48.81 5.68
N THR A 196 30.61 49.59 6.68
CA THR A 196 31.39 49.12 7.84
C THR A 196 30.50 48.44 8.88
N HIS A 197 29.23 48.86 9.02
CA HIS A 197 28.27 48.24 9.94
C HIS A 197 27.80 46.85 9.47
N ASN A 198 27.66 46.60 8.16
CA ASN A 198 27.19 45.32 7.61
C ASN A 198 28.00 44.86 6.37
N PRO A 199 29.28 44.46 6.54
CA PRO A 199 30.16 44.14 5.42
C PRO A 199 29.81 42.82 4.70
N LEU A 200 29.04 41.94 5.35
CA LEU A 200 28.62 40.64 4.79
C LEU A 200 27.23 40.67 4.12
N SER A 201 26.57 41.84 4.07
CA SER A 201 25.26 41.96 3.43
C SER A 201 25.39 41.99 1.90
N PRO A 202 24.65 41.16 1.15
CA PRO A 202 24.59 41.26 -0.31
C PRO A 202 24.16 42.65 -0.78
N TRP A 203 23.27 43.32 -0.04
CA TRP A 203 22.80 44.67 -0.37
C TRP A 203 23.91 45.72 -0.24
N SER A 204 24.75 45.61 0.80
CA SER A 204 25.89 46.53 0.96
C SER A 204 26.93 46.31 -0.15
N ALA A 205 27.12 45.07 -0.60
CA ALA A 205 27.97 44.77 -1.76
C ALA A 205 27.40 45.31 -3.09
N VAL A 206 26.07 45.24 -3.31
CA VAL A 206 25.41 45.84 -4.49
C VAL A 206 25.57 47.35 -4.50
N LEU A 207 25.37 48.02 -3.37
CA LEU A 207 25.58 49.47 -3.24
C LEU A 207 27.04 49.85 -3.50
N LEU A 208 27.99 49.04 -2.99
CA LEU A 208 29.43 49.25 -3.23
C LEU A 208 29.77 49.08 -4.73
N LEU A 209 29.16 48.09 -5.39
CA LEU A 209 29.30 47.87 -6.83
C LEU A 209 28.71 49.03 -7.63
N TYR A 210 27.51 49.48 -7.29
CA TYR A 210 26.81 50.61 -7.94
C TYR A 210 27.64 51.88 -7.82
N LYS A 211 28.12 52.21 -6.61
CA LYS A 211 29.00 53.35 -6.36
C LYS A 211 30.26 53.28 -7.20
N ARG A 212 30.91 52.11 -7.24
CA ARG A 212 32.15 51.92 -7.99
C ARG A 212 31.95 51.96 -9.50
N TYR A 213 30.89 51.33 -10.02
CA TYR A 213 30.61 51.25 -11.45
C TYR A 213 30.13 52.59 -12.03
N LEU A 214 29.18 53.27 -11.38
CA LEU A 214 28.62 54.53 -11.90
C LEU A 214 29.51 55.75 -11.65
N LYS A 215 30.17 55.85 -10.49
CA LYS A 215 31.12 56.96 -10.23
C LYS A 215 32.36 56.83 -11.14
N GLN A 216 32.71 55.61 -11.57
CA GLN A 216 33.80 55.35 -12.53
C GLN A 216 33.40 55.64 -14.00
N ILE A 217 32.12 55.49 -14.36
CA ILE A 217 31.60 55.83 -15.70
C ILE A 217 31.32 57.35 -15.84
N SER A 218 30.86 58.00 -14.76
CA SER A 218 30.41 59.41 -14.77
C SER A 218 31.53 60.46 -14.88
N SER A 219 32.78 60.14 -14.54
CA SER A 219 33.82 61.19 -14.46
C SER A 219 34.71 61.32 -15.72
N ARG A 220 34.86 62.57 -16.17
CA ARG A 220 35.96 63.11 -17.01
C ARG A 220 37.39 62.84 -16.45
N ASN A 221 37.53 62.09 -15.35
CA ASN A 221 38.75 61.91 -14.56
C ASN A 221 39.47 60.55 -14.74
N ARG A 222 39.41 59.94 -15.93
CA ARG A 222 40.33 58.83 -16.29
C ARG A 222 41.82 59.20 -16.16
N LYS A 223 42.17 60.49 -16.13
CA LYS A 223 43.55 60.98 -16.10
C LYS A 223 44.18 61.06 -14.69
N ALA A 224 43.40 61.23 -13.62
CA ALA A 224 43.92 61.29 -12.24
C ALA A 224 44.26 59.89 -11.69
N ILE A 225 43.42 58.89 -11.99
CA ILE A 225 43.63 57.50 -11.56
C ILE A 225 44.82 56.86 -12.30
N ARG A 226 45.13 57.28 -13.53
CA ARG A 226 46.30 56.79 -14.29
C ARG A 226 47.66 57.20 -13.71
N ARG A 227 47.73 58.15 -12.76
CA ARG A 227 49.00 58.59 -12.16
C ARG A 227 49.48 57.67 -11.02
N HIS A 228 48.59 56.85 -10.45
CA HIS A 228 48.97 55.83 -9.47
C HIS A 228 48.59 54.43 -9.98
N ASP A 229 49.60 53.58 -10.10
CA ASP A 229 49.60 52.31 -10.82
C ASP A 229 48.84 51.19 -10.06
N ASP A 230 47.52 51.34 -9.97
CA ASP A 230 46.60 50.27 -9.54
C ASP A 230 45.73 49.81 -10.72
N ARG A 231 46.14 48.71 -11.34
CA ARG A 231 45.45 48.06 -12.49
C ARG A 231 44.48 46.96 -12.05
N THR A 232 44.21 46.80 -10.75
CA THR A 232 43.39 45.68 -10.27
C THR A 232 41.89 45.94 -10.47
N PRO A 233 41.14 45.02 -11.12
CA PRO A 233 39.71 45.16 -11.38
C PRO A 233 38.88 44.78 -10.13
N TRP A 234 38.87 45.62 -9.12
CA TRP A 234 38.17 45.37 -7.84
C TRP A 234 36.65 45.13 -7.94
N TRP A 235 36.00 45.55 -9.04
CA TRP A 235 34.60 45.22 -9.29
C TRP A 235 34.38 43.70 -9.42
N LEU A 236 35.39 42.94 -9.90
CA LEU A 236 35.33 41.48 -9.99
C LEU A 236 35.26 40.84 -8.60
N CYS A 237 35.94 41.41 -7.59
CA CYS A 237 35.87 40.91 -6.21
C CYS A 237 34.48 41.08 -5.61
N ILE A 238 33.82 42.21 -5.90
CA ILE A 238 32.45 42.48 -5.44
C ILE A 238 31.45 41.56 -6.16
N VAL A 239 31.59 41.37 -7.48
CA VAL A 239 30.77 40.44 -8.25
C VAL A 239 30.98 38.99 -7.78
N LEU A 240 32.22 38.59 -7.53
CA LEU A 240 32.54 37.26 -7.00
C LEU A 240 31.86 37.03 -5.65
N PHE A 241 31.94 38.00 -4.72
CA PHE A 241 31.23 37.94 -3.44
C PHE A 241 29.72 37.80 -3.62
N LEU A 242 29.11 38.56 -4.53
CA LEU A 242 27.67 38.47 -4.81
C LEU A 242 27.28 37.08 -5.34
N VAL A 243 28.05 36.52 -6.28
CA VAL A 243 27.84 35.15 -6.78
C VAL A 243 27.96 34.14 -5.65
N THR A 244 28.98 34.25 -4.80
CA THR A 244 29.19 33.37 -3.65
C THR A 244 28.05 33.48 -2.64
N ALA A 245 27.53 34.68 -2.39
CA ALA A 245 26.37 34.89 -1.52
C ALA A 245 25.09 34.29 -2.11
N THR A 246 24.88 34.38 -3.42
CA THR A 246 23.76 33.70 -4.10
C THR A 246 23.88 32.18 -4.00
N VAL A 247 25.08 31.62 -4.24
CA VAL A 247 25.35 30.19 -4.10
C VAL A 247 25.08 29.73 -2.66
N ALA A 248 25.59 30.46 -1.66
CA ALA A 248 25.36 30.18 -0.24
C ALA A 248 23.86 30.20 0.11
N ALA A 249 23.11 31.20 -0.36
CA ALA A 249 21.67 31.31 -0.11
C ALA A 249 20.87 30.18 -0.79
N SER A 250 21.28 29.73 -1.98
CA SER A 250 20.60 28.67 -2.73
C SER A 250 20.90 27.26 -2.24
N LEU A 251 21.92 27.08 -1.38
CA LEU A 251 22.50 25.78 -1.04
C LEU A 251 21.52 24.86 -0.31
N VAL A 252 20.74 25.42 0.64
CA VAL A 252 19.69 24.69 1.37
C VAL A 252 18.63 24.14 0.41
N PHE A 253 18.19 24.97 -0.55
CA PHE A 253 17.20 24.56 -1.54
C PHE A 253 17.76 23.50 -2.50
N ALA A 254 18.99 23.70 -2.99
CA ALA A 254 19.64 22.75 -3.90
C ALA A 254 19.81 21.38 -3.24
N LEU A 255 20.31 21.32 -2.00
CA LEU A 255 20.44 20.06 -1.26
C LEU A 255 19.08 19.41 -0.97
N GLY A 256 18.04 20.20 -0.67
CA GLY A 256 16.69 19.69 -0.47
C GLY A 256 16.07 19.06 -1.73
N ARG A 257 16.49 19.48 -2.93
CA ARG A 257 16.01 18.93 -4.21
C ARG A 257 16.78 17.70 -4.68
N VAL A 258 17.93 17.40 -4.09
CA VAL A 258 18.74 16.21 -4.40
C VAL A 258 18.18 14.94 -3.76
N VAL A 259 17.41 15.08 -2.68
CA VAL A 259 16.77 13.95 -2.00
C VAL A 259 15.31 13.89 -2.43
N ASP A 260 14.98 12.88 -3.22
CA ASP A 260 13.62 12.57 -3.58
C ASP A 260 12.96 11.73 -2.47
N ILE A 261 11.71 12.03 -2.16
CA ILE A 261 10.92 11.32 -1.15
C ILE A 261 9.63 10.85 -1.83
N TYR A 262 9.55 9.55 -2.08
CA TYR A 262 8.35 8.93 -2.64
C TYR A 262 7.65 8.07 -1.57
N THR A 263 6.33 7.93 -1.69
CA THR A 263 5.52 7.15 -0.76
C THR A 263 5.05 5.86 -1.39
N VAL A 264 5.05 4.79 -0.60
CA VAL A 264 4.49 3.49 -0.99
C VAL A 264 3.48 3.08 0.08
N GLN A 265 2.33 2.58 -0.35
CA GLN A 265 1.38 1.92 0.54
C GLN A 265 1.86 0.48 0.77
N GLN A 266 2.03 0.12 2.04
CA GLN A 266 2.49 -1.21 2.42
C GLN A 266 1.46 -1.84 3.35
N THR A 267 1.02 -3.05 3.01
CA THR A 267 0.19 -3.88 3.88
C THR A 267 0.93 -4.19 5.18
N GLN A 268 0.23 -4.11 6.31
CA GLN A 268 0.79 -4.42 7.63
C GLN A 268 -0.15 -5.33 8.41
N THR A 269 0.39 -6.11 9.35
CA THR A 269 -0.39 -7.03 10.20
C THR A 269 -0.07 -6.85 11.69
N ARG A 270 0.57 -5.74 12.06
CA ARG A 270 1.06 -5.47 13.42
C ARG A 270 0.04 -4.78 14.28
N GLU A 271 -0.76 -3.91 13.70
CA GLU A 271 -1.74 -3.10 14.42
C GLU A 271 -3.12 -3.31 13.79
N TYR A 272 -4.13 -3.59 14.62
CA TYR A 272 -5.49 -3.79 14.15
C TYR A 272 -6.50 -3.02 14.98
N TYR A 273 -7.66 -2.77 14.40
CA TYR A 273 -8.85 -2.37 15.11
C TYR A 273 -9.96 -3.40 14.90
N GLU A 274 -10.91 -3.43 15.82
CA GLU A 274 -12.07 -4.32 15.75
C GLU A 274 -13.19 -3.66 14.92
N ALA A 275 -13.80 -4.44 14.03
CA ALA A 275 -14.90 -4.01 13.18
C ALA A 275 -15.94 -5.13 13.02
N VAL A 276 -17.05 -4.81 12.37
CA VAL A 276 -18.14 -5.75 12.08
C VAL A 276 -18.13 -6.12 10.60
N VAL A 277 -18.36 -7.40 10.32
CA VAL A 277 -18.65 -7.92 8.97
C VAL A 277 -19.85 -8.85 9.03
N ALA A 278 -20.53 -9.06 7.91
CA ALA A 278 -21.51 -10.15 7.80
C ALA A 278 -20.76 -11.48 7.77
N GLY A 279 -20.96 -12.35 8.75
CA GLY A 279 -20.23 -13.62 8.82
C GLY A 279 -21.10 -14.81 9.17
N ASP A 280 -22.28 -14.57 9.77
CA ASP A 280 -23.12 -15.62 10.31
C ASP A 280 -24.60 -15.45 9.88
N ILE A 281 -25.49 -16.29 10.38
CA ILE A 281 -26.90 -16.34 9.98
C ILE A 281 -27.82 -16.09 11.17
N SER A 282 -28.77 -15.18 11.00
CA SER A 282 -29.79 -14.83 11.98
C SER A 282 -30.95 -15.84 12.04
N GLU A 283 -31.72 -15.84 13.13
CA GLU A 283 -32.86 -16.75 13.29
C GLU A 283 -33.95 -16.56 12.21
N GLU A 284 -34.18 -15.31 11.78
CA GLU A 284 -35.11 -14.99 10.70
C GLU A 284 -34.68 -15.62 9.37
N GLU A 285 -33.38 -15.60 9.09
CA GLU A 285 -32.80 -16.21 7.89
C GLU A 285 -32.86 -17.73 7.93
N ILE A 286 -32.68 -18.35 9.11
CA ILE A 286 -32.86 -19.79 9.30
C ILE A 286 -34.31 -20.19 8.99
N ALA A 287 -35.29 -19.41 9.45
CA ALA A 287 -36.70 -19.65 9.15
C ALA A 287 -36.99 -19.52 7.65
N ARG A 288 -36.43 -18.50 6.97
CA ARG A 288 -36.53 -18.35 5.51
C ARG A 288 -35.90 -19.52 4.77
N ALA A 289 -34.68 -19.93 5.12
CA ALA A 289 -34.00 -21.07 4.53
C ALA A 289 -34.84 -22.36 4.65
N THR A 290 -35.44 -22.58 5.82
CA THR A 290 -36.34 -23.72 6.08
C THR A 290 -37.57 -23.69 5.18
N SER A 291 -38.17 -22.51 4.99
CA SER A 291 -39.31 -22.33 4.10
C SER A 291 -38.94 -22.64 2.65
N VAL A 292 -37.83 -22.10 2.15
CA VAL A 292 -37.35 -22.31 0.77
C VAL A 292 -36.99 -23.79 0.55
N LEU A 293 -36.31 -24.42 1.51
CA LEU A 293 -35.96 -25.84 1.46
C LEU A 293 -37.18 -26.74 1.26
N ASN A 294 -38.19 -26.59 2.12
CA ASN A 294 -39.37 -27.46 2.12
C ASN A 294 -40.30 -27.20 0.92
N SER A 295 -40.41 -25.94 0.49
CA SER A 295 -41.31 -25.56 -0.60
C SER A 295 -40.73 -25.76 -2.00
N THR A 296 -39.41 -25.69 -2.17
CA THR A 296 -38.78 -25.65 -3.50
C THR A 296 -37.56 -26.55 -3.64
N LEU A 297 -36.50 -26.34 -2.84
CA LEU A 297 -35.18 -26.94 -3.12
C LEU A 297 -35.14 -28.46 -2.94
N SER A 298 -35.86 -28.99 -1.95
CA SER A 298 -35.93 -30.43 -1.69
C SER A 298 -36.82 -31.19 -2.70
N GLN A 299 -37.60 -30.48 -3.53
CA GLN A 299 -38.51 -31.11 -4.47
C GLN A 299 -37.79 -31.45 -5.78
N VAL A 300 -37.52 -32.74 -5.98
CA VAL A 300 -36.86 -33.29 -7.18
C VAL A 300 -37.58 -32.89 -8.48
N ALA A 301 -38.89 -32.67 -8.42
CA ALA A 301 -39.69 -32.26 -9.58
C ALA A 301 -39.23 -30.91 -10.17
N TYR A 302 -38.72 -29.99 -9.33
CA TYR A 302 -38.36 -28.65 -9.77
C TYR A 302 -36.87 -28.50 -10.10
N THR A 303 -35.97 -29.28 -9.45
CA THR A 303 -34.50 -29.06 -9.55
C THR A 303 -34.16 -27.57 -9.44
N TRP A 304 -34.79 -26.89 -8.47
CA TRP A 304 -34.77 -25.43 -8.37
C TRP A 304 -33.42 -24.94 -7.85
N THR A 305 -32.95 -23.79 -8.34
CA THR A 305 -31.73 -23.13 -7.83
C THR A 305 -32.06 -21.69 -7.50
N ILE A 306 -31.44 -21.16 -6.44
CA ILE A 306 -31.70 -19.81 -5.94
C ILE A 306 -31.18 -18.78 -6.95
N THR A 307 -29.95 -18.99 -7.46
CA THR A 307 -29.41 -18.24 -8.60
C THR A 307 -29.68 -18.98 -9.90
N PRO A 308 -30.19 -18.32 -10.96
CA PRO A 308 -30.24 -18.93 -12.28
C PRO A 308 -28.83 -19.02 -12.90
N LEU A 309 -28.55 -20.06 -13.70
CA LEU A 309 -27.22 -20.24 -14.34
C LEU A 309 -26.82 -19.04 -15.22
N SER A 310 -27.79 -18.36 -15.84
CA SER A 310 -27.55 -17.14 -16.62
C SER A 310 -27.00 -15.97 -15.81
N SER A 311 -27.16 -16.01 -14.48
CA SER A 311 -26.66 -15.01 -13.55
C SER A 311 -25.39 -15.47 -12.82
N ALA A 312 -24.64 -16.43 -13.37
CA ALA A 312 -23.39 -16.94 -12.78
C ALA A 312 -22.36 -15.85 -12.45
N GLN A 313 -22.39 -14.70 -13.15
CA GLN A 313 -21.55 -13.55 -12.82
C GLN A 313 -21.87 -12.90 -11.45
N HIS A 314 -23.02 -13.19 -10.86
CA HIS A 314 -23.48 -12.63 -9.60
C HIS A 314 -23.18 -13.53 -8.39
N VAL A 315 -22.63 -14.74 -8.59
CA VAL A 315 -22.17 -15.59 -7.48
C VAL A 315 -20.67 -15.42 -7.26
N PRO A 316 -20.18 -15.54 -6.01
CA PRO A 316 -18.75 -15.48 -5.73
C PRO A 316 -17.99 -16.57 -6.48
N THR A 317 -16.78 -16.25 -6.94
CA THR A 317 -15.88 -17.24 -7.54
C THR A 317 -15.26 -18.15 -6.48
N ASP A 318 -14.83 -19.34 -6.89
CA ASP A 318 -14.04 -20.24 -6.05
C ASP A 318 -12.66 -19.63 -5.73
N ARG A 319 -12.27 -19.71 -4.46
CA ARG A 319 -10.93 -19.43 -3.98
C ARG A 319 -10.45 -20.59 -3.14
N TYR A 320 -9.30 -21.16 -3.48
CA TYR A 320 -8.73 -22.27 -2.74
C TYR A 320 -7.34 -21.97 -2.17
N PHE A 321 -7.04 -22.65 -1.06
CA PHE A 321 -5.72 -22.65 -0.42
C PHE A 321 -5.25 -24.09 -0.19
N TYR A 322 -3.95 -24.32 -0.29
CA TYR A 322 -3.35 -25.62 0.01
C TYR A 322 -2.92 -25.68 1.48
N LEU A 323 -3.31 -26.76 2.16
CA LEU A 323 -2.95 -27.04 3.54
C LEU A 323 -2.17 -28.36 3.62
N ASN A 324 -0.97 -28.32 4.17
CA ASN A 324 -0.21 -29.54 4.43
C ASN A 324 -0.69 -30.17 5.74
N ARG A 325 -1.26 -31.37 5.66
CA ARG A 325 -1.57 -32.20 6.82
C ARG A 325 -0.46 -33.21 7.02
N THR A 326 0.26 -33.08 8.13
CA THR A 326 1.26 -34.05 8.57
C THR A 326 0.65 -35.03 9.55
N GLU A 327 0.50 -36.28 9.16
CA GLU A 327 0.08 -37.36 10.04
C GLU A 327 1.29 -38.20 10.45
N THR A 328 1.37 -38.51 11.74
CA THR A 328 2.41 -39.38 12.29
C THR A 328 1.76 -40.69 12.68
N GLU A 329 1.97 -41.72 11.88
CA GLU A 329 1.51 -43.06 12.19
C GLU A 329 2.72 -43.91 12.58
N GLY A 330 2.91 -44.11 13.88
CA GLY A 330 4.12 -44.73 14.44
C GLY A 330 5.38 -43.91 14.12
N ASN A 331 6.30 -44.49 13.36
CA ASN A 331 7.55 -43.83 12.92
C ASN A 331 7.46 -43.22 11.52
N VAL A 332 6.29 -43.30 10.85
CA VAL A 332 6.11 -42.81 9.48
C VAL A 332 5.36 -41.48 9.52
N VAL A 333 6.02 -40.42 9.03
CA VAL A 333 5.38 -39.12 8.82
C VAL A 333 4.87 -39.05 7.39
N ARG A 334 3.55 -39.05 7.22
CA ARG A 334 2.90 -38.82 5.92
C ARG A 334 2.46 -37.37 5.84
N THR A 335 2.92 -36.65 4.82
CA THR A 335 2.43 -35.30 4.54
C THR A 335 1.51 -35.36 3.33
N THR A 336 0.22 -35.07 3.55
CA THR A 336 -0.77 -34.96 2.48
C THR A 336 -1.09 -33.49 2.24
N MET A 337 -1.20 -33.09 0.98
CA MET A 337 -1.59 -31.73 0.61
C MET A 337 -3.10 -31.71 0.40
N GLU A 338 -3.81 -30.99 1.24
CA GLU A 338 -5.26 -30.80 1.15
C GLU A 338 -5.57 -29.48 0.45
N THR A 339 -6.66 -29.45 -0.32
CA THR A 339 -7.16 -28.22 -0.93
C THR A 339 -8.44 -27.82 -0.20
N ILE A 340 -8.47 -26.61 0.35
CA ILE A 340 -9.64 -26.06 1.04
C ILE A 340 -10.20 -24.95 0.17
N HIS A 341 -11.47 -25.06 -0.16
CA HIS A 341 -12.18 -24.14 -1.02
C HIS A 341 -13.06 -23.17 -0.23
N PHE A 342 -13.18 -21.95 -0.73
CA PHE A 342 -13.89 -20.85 -0.12
C PHE A 342 -14.67 -20.08 -1.19
N ALA A 343 -15.83 -19.55 -0.81
CA ALA A 343 -16.45 -18.49 -1.58
C ALA A 343 -15.57 -17.24 -1.54
N GLU A 344 -15.41 -16.50 -2.64
CA GLU A 344 -14.73 -15.21 -2.61
C GLU A 344 -15.49 -14.18 -1.76
N THR A 345 -14.79 -13.19 -1.20
CA THR A 345 -15.42 -12.12 -0.41
C THR A 345 -16.17 -11.16 -1.32
N PHE A 346 -17.44 -10.88 -1.01
CA PHE A 346 -18.25 -9.90 -1.73
C PHE A 346 -18.34 -8.57 -0.96
N ALA A 347 -18.50 -7.46 -1.69
CA ALA A 347 -18.42 -6.12 -1.11
C ALA A 347 -19.50 -5.85 -0.04
N SER A 348 -20.72 -6.37 -0.21
CA SER A 348 -21.80 -6.21 0.78
C SER A 348 -21.51 -6.89 2.11
N GLN A 349 -20.61 -7.89 2.13
CA GLN A 349 -20.15 -8.54 3.36
C GLN A 349 -19.41 -7.56 4.28
N LEU A 350 -18.70 -6.62 3.63
CA LEU A 350 -17.85 -5.61 4.26
C LEU A 350 -18.56 -4.26 4.37
N ASP A 351 -19.86 -4.12 4.10
CA ASP A 351 -20.56 -2.84 4.28
C ASP A 351 -20.69 -2.53 5.79
N PRO A 352 -20.14 -1.40 6.29
CA PRO A 352 -20.23 -1.04 7.70
C PRO A 352 -21.64 -0.63 8.14
N VAL A 353 -22.55 -0.32 7.21
CA VAL A 353 -23.91 0.15 7.55
C VAL A 353 -24.89 -1.03 7.56
N ASN A 354 -24.94 -1.78 6.46
CA ASN A 354 -25.86 -2.90 6.30
C ASN A 354 -25.11 -4.14 5.77
N PRO A 355 -24.30 -4.80 6.62
CA PRO A 355 -23.59 -6.01 6.22
C PRO A 355 -24.60 -7.10 5.84
N SER A 356 -24.46 -7.69 4.65
CA SER A 356 -25.40 -8.70 4.14
C SER A 356 -24.72 -9.70 3.23
N GLY A 357 -25.16 -10.96 3.29
CA GLY A 357 -24.69 -12.06 2.43
C GLY A 357 -25.81 -12.85 1.75
N PHE A 358 -25.42 -13.86 0.96
CA PHE A 358 -26.35 -14.68 0.17
C PHE A 358 -27.28 -15.53 1.04
N GLY A 359 -26.86 -15.86 2.26
CA GLY A 359 -27.66 -16.55 3.28
C GLY A 359 -28.88 -15.76 3.78
N THR A 360 -29.08 -14.53 3.31
CA THR A 360 -30.35 -13.80 3.50
C THR A 360 -31.52 -14.44 2.75
N TYR A 361 -31.24 -15.20 1.67
CA TYR A 361 -32.21 -15.72 0.70
C TYR A 361 -33.08 -14.61 0.05
N GLN A 362 -32.54 -13.39 -0.06
CA GLN A 362 -33.18 -12.24 -0.68
C GLN A 362 -32.70 -12.03 -2.13
N ASN A 363 -33.34 -11.12 -2.88
CA ASN A 363 -33.08 -10.92 -4.31
C ASN A 363 -31.62 -10.49 -4.56
N GLN A 364 -30.89 -11.30 -5.34
CA GLN A 364 -29.43 -11.25 -5.49
C GLN A 364 -28.88 -9.99 -6.16
N SER A 365 -29.73 -9.28 -6.91
CA SER A 365 -29.39 -7.96 -7.46
C SER A 365 -28.97 -6.94 -6.38
N GLN A 366 -29.34 -7.18 -5.11
CA GLN A 366 -28.99 -6.34 -3.97
C GLN A 366 -27.69 -6.76 -3.26
N ILE A 367 -27.19 -7.99 -3.50
CA ILE A 367 -26.07 -8.61 -2.75
C ILE A 367 -24.79 -8.64 -3.60
N GLY A 368 -24.92 -8.83 -4.92
CA GLY A 368 -23.80 -9.08 -5.85
C GLY A 368 -22.98 -7.88 -6.31
N GLY A 369 -23.21 -6.66 -5.79
CA GLY A 369 -22.25 -5.55 -5.89
C GLY A 369 -21.84 -5.03 -7.27
N LEU A 370 -22.42 -5.48 -8.39
CA LEU A 370 -22.17 -4.86 -9.71
C LEU A 370 -23.11 -3.70 -10.06
N GLY A 371 -24.05 -3.35 -9.17
CA GLY A 371 -25.19 -2.49 -9.52
C GLY A 371 -25.54 -1.29 -8.62
N SER A 372 -24.82 -1.00 -7.53
CA SER A 372 -25.14 0.20 -6.73
C SER A 372 -23.95 1.16 -6.60
N SER A 373 -23.81 2.02 -7.61
CA SER A 373 -23.19 3.34 -7.44
C SER A 373 -24.02 4.29 -6.54
N GLU A 374 -25.06 3.80 -5.87
CA GLU A 374 -25.89 4.56 -4.93
C GLU A 374 -25.42 4.37 -3.47
N SER A 375 -24.25 4.89 -3.14
CA SER A 375 -23.92 5.20 -1.74
C SER A 375 -23.10 6.49 -1.65
N THR A 376 -23.63 7.57 -2.22
CA THR A 376 -23.11 8.94 -2.00
C THR A 376 -24.02 9.81 -1.13
N LYS A 377 -25.10 9.26 -0.53
CA LYS A 377 -25.93 9.98 0.43
C LYS A 377 -26.37 9.11 1.61
N SER A 378 -25.50 8.91 2.60
CA SER A 378 -25.96 8.56 3.95
C SER A 378 -25.69 9.72 4.89
N THR A 379 -26.76 10.46 5.17
CA THR A 379 -26.91 11.48 6.18
C THR A 379 -26.60 10.90 7.58
N LYS A 380 -25.72 11.58 8.32
CA LYS A 380 -25.60 11.63 9.79
C LYS A 380 -26.20 10.46 10.60
N SER A 381 -25.38 9.45 10.88
CA SER A 381 -25.29 8.79 12.20
C SER A 381 -24.03 7.93 12.22
N ALA A 382 -22.87 8.58 12.33
CA ALA A 382 -21.61 7.87 12.50
C ALA A 382 -21.46 7.51 13.99
N GLY A 383 -21.72 6.25 14.32
CA GLY A 383 -21.12 5.64 15.50
C GLY A 383 -19.61 5.80 15.43
N VAL A 384 -19.00 6.20 16.55
CA VAL A 384 -17.57 6.46 16.68
C VAL A 384 -16.81 5.12 16.64
N GLY A 385 -16.61 4.61 15.43
CA GLY A 385 -15.87 3.38 15.16
C GLY A 385 -15.28 3.41 13.75
N PRO A 386 -14.05 2.90 13.56
CA PRO A 386 -13.45 2.80 12.23
C PRO A 386 -14.26 1.83 11.35
N THR A 387 -14.57 2.26 10.14
CA THR A 387 -15.47 1.54 9.23
C THR A 387 -14.68 0.68 8.24
N THR A 388 -15.23 -0.48 7.88
CA THR A 388 -14.74 -1.36 6.79
C THR A 388 -14.72 -0.67 5.41
N LYS A 389 -15.34 0.52 5.27
CA LYS A 389 -15.31 1.38 4.06
C LYS A 389 -13.93 1.96 3.73
N ALA A 390 -12.98 1.96 4.66
CA ALA A 390 -11.63 2.42 4.36
C ALA A 390 -10.98 1.47 3.35
N VAL A 391 -10.48 2.04 2.27
CA VAL A 391 -9.95 1.26 1.15
C VAL A 391 -8.43 1.17 1.26
N GLY A 392 -7.86 -0.01 1.02
CA GLY A 392 -6.46 -0.31 1.32
C GLY A 392 -6.29 -0.86 2.74
N GLN A 393 -6.91 -2.01 3.01
CA GLN A 393 -6.80 -2.69 4.30
C GLN A 393 -7.01 -4.19 4.18
N ILE A 394 -6.39 -4.93 5.09
CA ILE A 394 -6.64 -6.36 5.27
C ILE A 394 -7.73 -6.53 6.33
N VAL A 395 -8.78 -7.26 5.99
CA VAL A 395 -9.85 -7.65 6.91
C VAL A 395 -9.68 -9.14 7.22
N ARG A 396 -9.66 -9.50 8.50
CA ARG A 396 -9.46 -10.86 9.00
C ARG A 396 -10.63 -11.31 9.85
N TRP A 397 -11.28 -12.41 9.48
CA TRP A 397 -12.43 -12.96 10.19
C TRP A 397 -12.64 -14.45 9.88
N PRO A 398 -13.40 -15.18 10.71
CA PRO A 398 -13.70 -16.58 10.44
C PRO A 398 -14.73 -16.75 9.32
N ARG A 399 -14.54 -17.75 8.46
CA ARG A 399 -15.37 -18.08 7.29
C ARG A 399 -15.50 -19.60 7.14
N TRP A 400 -16.59 -20.04 6.51
CA TRP A 400 -16.78 -21.44 6.16
C TRP A 400 -15.95 -21.81 4.93
N GLY A 401 -15.14 -22.87 5.05
CA GLY A 401 -14.43 -23.51 3.94
C GLY A 401 -14.89 -24.95 3.78
N SER A 402 -14.90 -25.44 2.54
CA SER A 402 -15.22 -26.82 2.21
C SER A 402 -13.98 -27.59 1.78
N ARG A 403 -13.86 -28.83 2.25
CA ARG A 403 -12.95 -29.82 1.70
C ARG A 403 -13.75 -31.04 1.27
N VAL A 404 -13.46 -31.51 0.06
CA VAL A 404 -14.15 -32.65 -0.55
C VAL A 404 -13.10 -33.68 -0.96
N GLY A 405 -13.29 -34.91 -0.51
CA GLY A 405 -12.52 -36.07 -0.96
C GLY A 405 -13.46 -37.09 -1.57
N CYS A 406 -13.05 -37.71 -2.67
CA CYS A 406 -13.84 -38.76 -3.31
C CYS A 406 -12.99 -39.99 -3.60
N GLN A 407 -13.63 -41.16 -3.60
CA GLN A 407 -13.07 -42.44 -4.01
C GLN A 407 -14.10 -43.22 -4.83
N LEU A 408 -13.62 -44.05 -5.75
CA LEU A 408 -14.47 -44.99 -6.47
C LEU A 408 -14.87 -46.15 -5.56
N ILE A 409 -16.05 -46.72 -5.77
CA ILE A 409 -16.47 -47.92 -5.04
C ILE A 409 -15.82 -49.14 -5.69
N ASP A 410 -14.95 -49.83 -4.96
CA ASP A 410 -14.28 -51.04 -5.42
C ASP A 410 -15.29 -52.18 -5.64
N ASP A 411 -15.07 -52.96 -6.71
CA ASP A 411 -15.92 -54.11 -7.09
C ASP A 411 -17.42 -53.76 -7.19
N LEU A 412 -17.74 -52.64 -7.86
CA LEU A 412 -19.11 -52.12 -7.96
C LEU A 412 -20.14 -53.19 -8.38
N GLY A 413 -19.77 -54.14 -9.23
CA GLY A 413 -20.63 -55.24 -9.67
C GLY A 413 -21.21 -56.10 -8.54
N ARG A 414 -20.50 -56.23 -7.42
CA ARG A 414 -20.98 -56.92 -6.20
C ARG A 414 -22.01 -56.11 -5.42
N PHE A 415 -22.02 -54.79 -5.60
CA PHE A 415 -22.72 -53.82 -4.76
C PHE A 415 -23.81 -53.03 -5.49
N ILE A 416 -24.06 -53.33 -6.77
CA ILE A 416 -25.06 -52.64 -7.57
C ILE A 416 -26.08 -53.63 -8.13
N THR A 417 -27.36 -53.23 -8.14
CA THR A 417 -28.38 -53.80 -9.02
C THR A 417 -28.63 -52.79 -10.14
N PRO A 418 -28.00 -52.95 -11.32
CA PRO A 418 -27.99 -51.93 -12.38
C PRO A 418 -29.39 -51.59 -12.91
N HIS A 419 -30.27 -52.58 -13.00
CA HIS A 419 -31.63 -52.39 -13.46
C HIS A 419 -32.54 -53.42 -12.80
N SER A 420 -33.56 -52.95 -12.09
CA SER A 420 -34.68 -53.77 -11.65
C SER A 420 -35.84 -53.67 -12.62
N THR A 421 -36.21 -54.80 -13.22
CA THR A 421 -37.26 -54.85 -14.27
C THR A 421 -38.66 -54.59 -13.75
N ARG A 422 -38.93 -54.74 -12.44
CA ARG A 422 -40.29 -54.58 -11.88
C ARG A 422 -40.55 -53.13 -11.46
N ALA A 423 -39.59 -52.49 -10.79
CA ALA A 423 -39.72 -51.11 -10.33
C ALA A 423 -39.07 -50.07 -11.26
N ASN A 424 -38.29 -50.49 -12.27
CA ASN A 424 -37.51 -49.60 -13.14
C ASN A 424 -36.56 -48.68 -12.35
N MET A 425 -35.74 -49.32 -11.50
CA MET A 425 -34.85 -48.66 -10.53
C MET A 425 -33.44 -49.23 -10.61
N THR A 426 -32.45 -48.36 -10.40
CA THR A 426 -31.07 -48.74 -10.04
C THR A 426 -30.93 -48.71 -8.52
N TYR A 427 -30.30 -49.73 -7.93
CA TYR A 427 -29.97 -49.77 -6.49
C TYR A 427 -28.46 -49.88 -6.27
N LEU A 428 -27.93 -49.14 -5.31
CA LEU A 428 -26.53 -49.19 -4.88
C LEU A 428 -26.44 -49.45 -3.38
N PHE A 429 -25.54 -50.37 -3.00
CA PHE A 429 -25.27 -50.77 -1.63
C PHE A 429 -23.82 -50.43 -1.29
N VAL A 430 -23.58 -49.32 -0.61
CA VAL A 430 -22.22 -48.84 -0.33
C VAL A 430 -21.61 -49.61 0.83
N PRO A 431 -20.43 -50.25 0.67
CA PRO A 431 -19.83 -51.05 1.73
C PRO A 431 -19.18 -50.20 2.84
N TRP A 432 -19.12 -50.76 4.05
CA TRP A 432 -18.41 -50.15 5.19
C TRP A 432 -16.94 -49.85 4.87
N THR A 433 -16.29 -50.72 4.09
CA THR A 433 -14.89 -50.53 3.66
C THR A 433 -14.71 -49.24 2.87
N ALA A 434 -15.61 -48.94 1.92
CA ALA A 434 -15.54 -47.70 1.14
C ALA A 434 -15.74 -46.46 2.02
N VAL A 435 -16.66 -46.52 2.99
CA VAL A 435 -16.88 -45.43 3.96
C VAL A 435 -15.66 -45.21 4.85
N HIS A 436 -15.08 -46.27 5.41
CA HIS A 436 -13.88 -46.14 6.26
C HIS A 436 -12.69 -45.59 5.47
N ASN A 437 -12.43 -46.13 4.27
CA ASN A 437 -11.30 -45.72 3.43
C ASN A 437 -11.33 -44.22 3.07
N ILE A 438 -12.51 -43.66 2.78
CA ILE A 438 -12.61 -42.24 2.43
C ILE A 438 -12.48 -41.32 3.65
N PHE A 439 -13.00 -41.73 4.80
CA PHE A 439 -12.84 -40.98 6.05
C PHE A 439 -11.39 -40.98 6.52
N ASP A 440 -10.71 -42.12 6.46
CA ASP A 440 -9.28 -42.25 6.76
C ASP A 440 -8.44 -41.41 5.79
N TYR A 441 -8.77 -41.44 4.49
CA TYR A 441 -8.13 -40.59 3.48
C TYR A 441 -8.22 -39.10 3.82
N MET A 442 -9.37 -38.64 4.35
CA MET A 442 -9.56 -37.25 4.79
C MET A 442 -9.12 -36.95 6.22
N GLY A 443 -8.69 -37.97 6.99
CA GLY A 443 -8.34 -37.83 8.41
C GLY A 443 -9.51 -37.34 9.26
N ILE A 444 -10.71 -37.79 8.93
CA ILE A 444 -11.91 -37.56 9.73
C ILE A 444 -12.20 -38.86 10.48
N ALA A 445 -12.63 -38.74 11.73
CA ALA A 445 -13.07 -39.90 12.49
C ALA A 445 -14.20 -40.63 11.73
N PRO A 446 -14.03 -41.92 11.40
CA PRO A 446 -15.01 -42.64 10.61
C PRO A 446 -16.34 -42.79 11.36
N PRO A 447 -17.48 -42.80 10.64
CA PRO A 447 -18.77 -43.06 11.24
C PRO A 447 -18.86 -44.52 11.72
N THR A 448 -19.75 -44.74 12.67
CA THR A 448 -20.08 -46.06 13.23
C THR A 448 -21.51 -46.45 12.85
N ALA A 449 -21.90 -47.71 13.10
CA ALA A 449 -23.26 -48.19 12.81
C ALA A 449 -24.36 -47.33 13.49
N SER A 450 -24.09 -46.68 14.62
CA SER A 450 -25.04 -45.77 15.27
C SER A 450 -25.31 -44.46 14.52
N ASN A 451 -24.44 -44.09 13.58
CA ASN A 451 -24.61 -42.88 12.77
C ASN A 451 -25.60 -43.09 11.62
N PHE A 452 -25.89 -44.35 11.24
CA PHE A 452 -26.75 -44.69 10.11
C PHE A 452 -27.96 -45.49 10.53
N ARG A 453 -28.96 -45.56 9.65
CA ARG A 453 -30.10 -46.45 9.84
C ARG A 453 -29.66 -47.91 9.59
N PRO A 454 -30.22 -48.89 10.32
CA PRO A 454 -29.95 -50.30 10.04
C PRO A 454 -30.26 -50.64 8.58
N VAL A 455 -29.35 -51.39 7.95
CA VAL A 455 -29.50 -51.86 6.57
C VAL A 455 -30.52 -52.99 6.54
N ASN A 456 -31.47 -52.89 5.60
CA ASN A 456 -32.43 -53.93 5.29
C ASN A 456 -32.79 -53.81 3.80
N PHE A 457 -32.33 -54.76 2.98
CA PHE A 457 -32.50 -54.72 1.53
C PHE A 457 -33.98 -54.78 1.15
N THR A 458 -34.71 -55.74 1.72
CA THR A 458 -36.14 -55.96 1.38
C THR A 458 -37.03 -54.77 1.75
N ALA A 459 -36.73 -54.07 2.85
CA ALA A 459 -37.48 -52.89 3.27
C ALA A 459 -37.11 -51.63 2.46
N PHE A 460 -35.92 -51.61 1.85
CA PHE A 460 -35.42 -50.47 1.09
C PHE A 460 -35.85 -50.50 -0.38
N MET A 461 -35.88 -51.68 -0.99
CA MET A 461 -36.23 -51.86 -2.40
C MET A 461 -37.73 -51.62 -2.67
N GLU A 462 -38.06 -51.15 -3.87
CA GLU A 462 -39.44 -50.81 -4.24
C GLU A 462 -40.25 -52.05 -4.63
N GLY A 463 -41.47 -52.14 -4.12
CA GLY A 463 -42.42 -53.18 -4.49
C GLY A 463 -41.95 -54.59 -4.11
N ALA A 464 -41.91 -55.48 -5.09
CA ALA A 464 -41.49 -56.88 -4.93
C ALA A 464 -40.08 -57.12 -5.48
N ASP A 465 -39.25 -56.08 -5.55
CA ASP A 465 -37.86 -56.21 -5.97
C ASP A 465 -37.05 -57.03 -4.98
N THR A 466 -36.06 -57.77 -5.49
CA THR A 466 -35.14 -58.56 -4.69
C THR A 466 -33.71 -58.12 -5.00
N PRO A 467 -32.82 -58.04 -4.01
CA PRO A 467 -31.44 -57.62 -4.21
C PRO A 467 -30.75 -58.60 -5.16
N ASN A 468 -30.26 -58.09 -6.30
CA ASN A 468 -29.48 -58.87 -7.26
C ASN A 468 -27.98 -58.58 -7.06
N VAL A 469 -27.53 -58.73 -5.82
CA VAL A 469 -26.15 -58.45 -5.38
C VAL A 469 -25.63 -59.62 -4.58
N THR A 470 -24.30 -59.80 -4.57
CA THR A 470 -23.62 -60.84 -3.78
C THR A 470 -23.18 -60.32 -2.41
N ALA A 471 -23.33 -59.02 -2.15
CA ALA A 471 -23.06 -58.41 -0.85
C ALA A 471 -24.11 -58.82 0.20
N SER A 472 -23.66 -58.97 1.45
CA SER A 472 -24.54 -59.19 2.60
C SER A 472 -24.89 -57.88 3.30
N GLU A 473 -26.03 -57.82 3.99
CA GLU A 473 -26.48 -56.60 4.69
C GLU A 473 -25.47 -56.08 5.74
N SER A 474 -24.73 -56.99 6.39
CA SER A 474 -23.71 -56.63 7.38
C SER A 474 -22.47 -55.94 6.79
N GLU A 475 -22.21 -56.12 5.49
CA GLU A 475 -21.09 -55.48 4.80
C GLU A 475 -21.42 -54.07 4.32
N VAL A 476 -22.71 -53.72 4.29
CA VAL A 476 -23.23 -52.47 3.72
C VAL A 476 -23.42 -51.43 4.82
N ALA A 477 -23.01 -50.20 4.53
CA ALA A 477 -23.18 -49.04 5.41
C ALA A 477 -24.37 -48.17 4.98
N LEU A 478 -24.51 -47.93 3.67
CA LEU A 478 -25.51 -47.02 3.10
C LEU A 478 -26.18 -47.67 1.89
N MET A 479 -27.43 -47.28 1.62
CA MET A 479 -28.17 -47.74 0.45
C MET A 479 -28.78 -46.55 -0.27
N SER A 480 -28.65 -46.53 -1.58
CA SER A 480 -29.21 -45.50 -2.45
C SER A 480 -29.95 -46.11 -3.61
N LYS A 481 -30.98 -45.42 -4.10
CA LYS A 481 -31.80 -45.89 -5.21
C LYS A 481 -32.23 -44.73 -6.09
N TRP A 482 -32.26 -44.96 -7.40
CA TRP A 482 -32.65 -43.95 -8.37
C TRP A 482 -33.53 -44.56 -9.45
N TRP A 483 -34.50 -43.77 -9.91
CA TRP A 483 -35.32 -44.13 -11.05
C TRP A 483 -34.48 -44.22 -12.33
N ASP A 484 -34.79 -45.19 -13.17
CA ASP A 484 -34.22 -45.31 -14.52
C ASP A 484 -34.99 -44.38 -15.48
N ASN A 485 -34.80 -43.08 -15.27
CA ASN A 485 -35.45 -41.99 -16.01
C ASN A 485 -34.58 -41.43 -17.15
N GLY A 486 -33.49 -42.13 -17.49
CA GLY A 486 -32.59 -41.74 -18.58
C GLY A 486 -31.59 -40.63 -18.24
N VAL A 487 -31.44 -40.19 -16.98
CA VAL A 487 -30.43 -39.18 -16.62
C VAL A 487 -29.02 -39.78 -16.53
N SER A 488 -28.02 -38.99 -16.91
CA SER A 488 -26.62 -39.43 -17.02
C SER A 488 -25.89 -39.54 -15.68
N HIS A 489 -26.29 -38.73 -14.70
CA HIS A 489 -25.73 -38.76 -13.37
C HIS A 489 -26.80 -38.52 -12.30
N SER A 490 -26.58 -39.03 -11.11
CA SER A 490 -27.49 -38.86 -9.98
C SER A 490 -26.71 -38.78 -8.67
N PHE A 491 -27.27 -38.01 -7.75
CA PHE A 491 -26.72 -37.80 -6.42
C PHE A 491 -27.66 -38.40 -5.38
N ASP A 492 -27.09 -38.88 -4.29
CA ASP A 492 -27.77 -39.12 -3.03
C ASP A 492 -26.80 -38.75 -1.90
N TRP A 493 -27.31 -38.29 -0.75
CA TRP A 493 -26.43 -37.78 0.29
C TRP A 493 -26.95 -38.03 1.70
N PHE A 494 -26.02 -38.18 2.64
CA PHE A 494 -26.28 -38.58 4.01
C PHE A 494 -25.50 -37.68 4.97
N PRO A 495 -26.17 -36.90 5.85
CA PRO A 495 -25.48 -36.12 6.87
C PRO A 495 -24.93 -37.04 7.97
N VAL A 496 -23.62 -36.99 8.20
CA VAL A 496 -22.95 -37.69 9.31
C VAL A 496 -22.90 -36.80 10.55
N ARG A 497 -22.61 -35.51 10.36
CA ARG A 497 -22.62 -34.48 11.41
C ARG A 497 -23.46 -33.29 10.93
N ARG A 498 -24.49 -32.92 11.70
CA ARG A 498 -25.42 -31.83 11.31
C ARG A 498 -25.03 -30.49 11.92
N GLY A 499 -23.87 -30.43 12.57
CA GLY A 499 -23.27 -29.23 13.12
C GLY A 499 -23.76 -28.86 14.51
N GLU A 500 -24.29 -29.83 15.26
CA GLU A 500 -24.74 -29.66 16.65
C GLU A 500 -23.63 -29.17 17.58
N ASP A 501 -22.38 -29.51 17.28
CA ASP A 501 -21.18 -29.12 18.04
C ASP A 501 -20.64 -27.72 17.71
N GLY A 502 -21.25 -27.03 16.75
CA GLY A 502 -20.85 -25.69 16.32
C GLY A 502 -19.61 -25.65 15.40
N ASN A 503 -18.99 -26.79 15.09
CA ASN A 503 -17.72 -26.85 14.38
C ASN A 503 -17.84 -27.06 12.86
N GLY A 504 -19.05 -27.09 12.31
CA GLY A 504 -19.31 -27.32 10.90
C GLY A 504 -20.09 -28.60 10.61
N TRP A 505 -20.09 -29.03 9.35
CA TRP A 505 -20.90 -30.13 8.86
C TRP A 505 -20.04 -31.20 8.19
N VAL A 506 -20.51 -32.44 8.27
CA VAL A 506 -19.92 -33.55 7.51
C VAL A 506 -21.04 -34.33 6.84
N SER A 507 -20.95 -34.50 5.53
CA SER A 507 -21.86 -35.34 4.76
C SER A 507 -21.11 -36.31 3.86
N ILE A 508 -21.75 -37.45 3.64
CA ILE A 508 -21.37 -38.40 2.61
C ILE A 508 -22.25 -38.12 1.40
N GLU A 509 -21.65 -38.10 0.23
CA GLU A 509 -22.35 -38.00 -1.03
C GLU A 509 -22.01 -39.19 -1.92
N ILE A 510 -23.02 -39.70 -2.61
CA ILE A 510 -22.94 -40.84 -3.49
C ILE A 510 -23.30 -40.35 -4.89
N ILE A 511 -22.43 -40.67 -5.84
CA ILE A 511 -22.52 -40.18 -7.20
C ILE A 511 -22.59 -41.40 -8.10
N MET A 512 -23.69 -41.51 -8.83
CA MET A 512 -23.95 -42.60 -9.76
C MET A 512 -23.93 -42.06 -11.17
N ILE A 513 -23.06 -42.59 -12.02
CA ILE A 513 -22.98 -42.29 -13.45
C ILE A 513 -23.59 -43.43 -14.24
N ARG A 514 -24.48 -43.11 -15.18
CA ARG A 514 -25.21 -44.05 -16.04
C ARG A 514 -25.12 -43.56 -17.46
N LEU A 515 -24.32 -44.20 -18.29
CA LEU A 515 -24.10 -43.80 -19.67
C LEU A 515 -24.37 -44.93 -20.64
N ASN A 516 -25.01 -44.60 -21.75
CA ASN A 516 -25.14 -45.52 -22.86
C ASN A 516 -23.78 -45.62 -23.58
N GLU A 517 -23.24 -46.84 -23.68
CA GLU A 517 -21.93 -47.14 -24.26
C GLU A 517 -21.82 -46.66 -25.72
N SER A 518 -22.93 -46.57 -26.44
CA SER A 518 -22.96 -46.06 -27.82
C SER A 518 -22.63 -44.57 -27.97
N TYR A 519 -22.69 -43.79 -26.88
CA TYR A 519 -22.39 -42.36 -26.88
C TYR A 519 -21.00 -42.03 -26.30
N THR A 520 -20.28 -43.00 -25.75
CA THR A 520 -18.97 -42.81 -25.13
C THR A 520 -17.82 -43.13 -26.08
N ALA A 521 -16.58 -42.89 -25.63
CA ALA A 521 -15.39 -43.23 -26.42
C ALA A 521 -15.31 -44.75 -26.64
N GLU A 522 -14.74 -45.20 -27.77
CA GLU A 522 -14.57 -46.64 -28.06
C GLU A 522 -13.73 -47.39 -27.01
N ASN A 523 -12.90 -46.67 -26.25
CA ASN A 523 -12.07 -47.19 -25.16
C ASN A 523 -12.64 -46.89 -23.75
N SER A 524 -13.93 -46.54 -23.63
CA SER A 524 -14.53 -46.31 -22.32
C SER A 524 -14.60 -47.60 -21.50
N SER A 525 -14.30 -47.49 -20.20
CA SER A 525 -14.34 -48.61 -19.26
C SER A 525 -15.19 -48.22 -18.06
N PHE A 526 -16.26 -49.00 -17.82
CA PHE A 526 -17.13 -48.82 -16.66
C PHE A 526 -16.89 -49.90 -15.60
N GLN A 527 -17.17 -49.58 -14.34
CA GLN A 527 -17.04 -50.48 -13.19
C GLN A 527 -18.09 -51.60 -13.21
N ALA A 528 -19.29 -51.32 -13.71
CA ALA A 528 -20.34 -52.29 -13.91
C ALA A 528 -21.13 -52.01 -15.19
N TYR A 529 -21.87 -53.01 -15.68
CA TYR A 529 -22.73 -52.90 -16.86
C TYR A 529 -24.12 -53.44 -16.56
N GLY A 530 -25.14 -52.78 -17.11
CA GLY A 530 -26.52 -53.22 -17.11
C GLY A 530 -27.13 -53.18 -18.50
N GLU A 531 -28.20 -53.92 -18.71
CA GLU A 531 -28.97 -53.90 -19.95
C GLU A 531 -30.35 -53.28 -19.69
N LEU A 532 -30.69 -52.25 -20.48
CA LEU A 532 -32.01 -51.62 -20.49
C LEU A 532 -32.67 -51.85 -21.84
N GLY A 533 -33.99 -52.10 -21.84
CA GLY A 533 -34.80 -52.33 -23.05
C GLY A 533 -35.31 -53.78 -23.20
N SER A 534 -36.15 -54.00 -24.23
CA SER A 534 -36.64 -55.34 -24.57
C SER A 534 -35.52 -56.18 -25.21
N SER A 535 -35.68 -57.51 -25.27
CA SER A 535 -34.68 -58.41 -25.86
C SER A 535 -34.26 -58.05 -27.29
N ALA A 536 -35.10 -57.33 -28.04
CA ALA A 536 -34.83 -56.86 -29.39
C ALA A 536 -34.08 -55.51 -29.46
N ASN A 537 -34.16 -54.67 -28.43
CA ASN A 537 -33.57 -53.32 -28.37
C ASN A 537 -32.79 -53.12 -27.06
N ARG A 538 -31.89 -54.06 -26.74
CA ARG A 538 -31.05 -53.95 -25.54
C ARG A 538 -29.98 -52.89 -25.74
N THR A 539 -30.08 -51.80 -24.99
CA THR A 539 -29.00 -50.83 -24.85
C THR A 539 -28.15 -51.19 -23.65
N ARG A 540 -26.85 -51.33 -23.86
CA ARG A 540 -25.87 -51.57 -22.80
C ARG A 540 -25.52 -50.24 -22.14
N ILE A 541 -25.78 -50.17 -20.84
CA ILE A 541 -25.52 -48.99 -20.01
C ILE A 541 -24.34 -49.31 -19.10
N GLY A 542 -23.34 -48.45 -19.12
CA GLY A 542 -22.21 -48.46 -18.22
C GLY A 542 -22.51 -47.69 -16.93
N PHE A 543 -22.02 -48.24 -15.81
CA PHE A 543 -22.23 -47.72 -14.47
C PHE A 543 -20.88 -47.49 -13.79
N ASP A 544 -20.66 -46.26 -13.32
CA ASP A 544 -19.57 -45.89 -12.43
C ASP A 544 -20.15 -45.24 -11.18
N ALA A 545 -19.55 -45.51 -10.01
CA ALA A 545 -19.98 -44.94 -8.75
C ALA A 545 -18.81 -44.43 -7.92
N ALA A 546 -18.98 -43.24 -7.35
CA ALA A 546 -18.05 -42.66 -6.39
C ALA A 546 -18.76 -42.34 -5.07
N ILE A 547 -18.03 -42.53 -3.98
CA ILE A 547 -18.36 -42.00 -2.66
C ILE A 547 -17.48 -40.79 -2.39
N CYS A 548 -18.10 -39.70 -1.97
CA CYS A 548 -17.45 -38.47 -1.56
C CYS A 548 -17.77 -38.16 -0.10
N VAL A 549 -16.81 -37.58 0.60
CA VAL A 549 -17.01 -36.96 1.91
C VAL A 549 -16.77 -35.47 1.74
N GLU A 550 -17.75 -34.68 2.16
CA GLU A 550 -17.66 -33.24 2.26
C GLU A 550 -17.57 -32.86 3.75
N GLU A 551 -16.52 -32.13 4.11
CA GLU A 551 -16.45 -31.44 5.41
C GLU A 551 -16.44 -29.93 5.18
N VAL A 552 -17.43 -29.26 5.74
CA VAL A 552 -17.49 -27.80 5.83
C VAL A 552 -17.10 -27.38 7.24
N LYS A 553 -16.05 -26.59 7.39
CA LYS A 553 -15.48 -26.17 8.69
C LYS A 553 -15.11 -24.69 8.70
N GLY A 554 -15.04 -24.09 9.89
CA GLY A 554 -14.57 -22.72 10.08
C GLY A 554 -13.05 -22.56 9.95
N TYR A 555 -12.64 -21.51 9.23
CA TYR A 555 -11.25 -21.09 9.06
C TYR A 555 -11.15 -19.56 9.16
N VAL A 556 -10.01 -19.04 9.64
CA VAL A 556 -9.75 -17.60 9.65
C VAL A 556 -8.94 -17.20 8.43
N LEU A 557 -9.48 -16.26 7.66
CA LEU A 557 -8.90 -15.80 6.38
C LEU A 557 -8.65 -14.30 6.42
N ASP A 558 -7.67 -13.87 5.63
CA ASP A 558 -7.42 -12.48 5.29
C ASP A 558 -8.00 -12.19 3.91
N ALA A 559 -8.84 -11.17 3.82
CA ALA A 559 -9.26 -10.57 2.56
C ALA A 559 -8.76 -9.13 2.47
N TYR A 560 -8.23 -8.76 1.31
CA TYR A 560 -7.82 -7.40 1.03
C TYR A 560 -8.99 -6.61 0.44
N ASN A 561 -9.36 -5.52 1.11
CA ASN A 561 -10.36 -4.58 0.61
C ASN A 561 -9.68 -3.51 -0.26
N SER A 562 -9.73 -3.72 -1.59
CA SER A 562 -9.04 -2.92 -2.60
C SER A 562 -9.86 -1.71 -3.07
N SER A 563 -9.19 -0.66 -3.56
CA SER A 563 -9.82 0.52 -4.22
C SER A 563 -10.08 0.32 -5.69
N ALA A 564 -9.51 -0.72 -6.26
CA ALA A 564 -9.57 -0.99 -7.68
C ALA A 564 -10.63 -2.07 -8.04
N GLY A 565 -11.32 -2.68 -7.07
CA GLY A 565 -12.30 -3.74 -7.34
C GLY A 565 -12.87 -4.42 -6.11
N SER A 566 -13.55 -5.55 -6.33
CA SER A 566 -14.12 -6.39 -5.27
C SER A 566 -13.05 -6.88 -4.29
N PRO A 567 -13.39 -7.12 -3.01
CA PRO A 567 -12.46 -7.69 -2.05
C PRO A 567 -11.93 -9.04 -2.52
N VAL A 568 -10.66 -9.32 -2.21
CA VAL A 568 -10.00 -10.58 -2.63
C VAL A 568 -9.38 -11.27 -1.43
N SER A 569 -9.63 -12.57 -1.29
CA SER A 569 -9.04 -13.42 -0.25
C SER A 569 -7.57 -13.70 -0.57
N ILE A 570 -6.68 -13.19 0.29
CA ILE A 570 -5.23 -13.20 0.05
C ILE A 570 -4.49 -14.28 0.83
N SER A 571 -4.97 -14.71 2.00
CA SER A 571 -4.30 -15.76 2.77
C SER A 571 -5.21 -16.49 3.76
N LEU A 572 -4.95 -17.78 3.95
CA LEU A 572 -5.49 -18.60 5.03
C LEU A 572 -4.58 -18.50 6.26
N GLN A 573 -5.11 -18.13 7.41
CA GLN A 573 -4.33 -17.93 8.63
C GLN A 573 -4.27 -19.21 9.49
N TYR A 574 -5.42 -19.75 9.87
CA TYR A 574 -5.54 -20.98 10.68
C TYR A 574 -6.95 -21.55 10.62
N SER A 575 -7.10 -22.82 11.00
CA SER A 575 -8.42 -23.45 11.21
C SER A 575 -9.01 -23.01 12.54
N GLY A 576 -10.28 -22.57 12.54
CA GLY A 576 -10.95 -22.07 13.73
C GLY A 576 -12.18 -21.23 13.38
N THR A 577 -13.13 -21.21 14.31
CA THR A 577 -14.37 -20.44 14.19
C THR A 577 -14.31 -19.08 14.89
N GLN A 578 -13.23 -18.78 15.61
CA GLN A 578 -13.01 -17.55 16.37
C GLN A 578 -11.67 -16.91 16.02
N LEU A 579 -11.61 -15.59 16.14
CA LEU A 579 -10.36 -14.84 16.09
C LEU A 579 -9.53 -15.07 17.35
N ASP A 580 -8.48 -15.86 17.23
CA ASP A 580 -7.43 -16.04 18.22
C ASP A 580 -6.15 -15.31 17.78
N PRO A 581 -5.76 -14.21 18.45
CA PRO A 581 -4.51 -13.50 18.15
C PRO A 581 -3.26 -14.32 18.49
N SER A 582 -3.40 -15.40 19.28
CA SER A 582 -2.35 -16.33 19.70
C SER A 582 -2.27 -17.61 18.86
N ALA A 583 -3.24 -17.88 17.96
CA ALA A 583 -3.26 -19.09 17.12
C ALA A 583 -2.11 -19.12 16.11
N ASN A 584 -1.41 -20.25 15.99
CA ASN A 584 -0.26 -20.37 15.08
C ASN A 584 -0.67 -20.08 13.63
N ILE A 585 -0.05 -19.06 13.03
CA ILE A 585 -0.26 -18.71 11.63
C ILE A 585 0.40 -19.79 10.77
N LEU A 586 -0.37 -20.36 9.84
CA LEU A 586 0.11 -21.34 8.87
C LEU A 586 1.29 -20.77 8.06
N GLY A 587 2.42 -21.49 8.07
CA GLY A 587 3.60 -21.14 7.28
C GLY A 587 4.56 -20.14 7.92
N GLN A 588 4.40 -19.78 9.21
CA GLN A 588 5.34 -18.89 9.91
C GLN A 588 6.03 -19.61 11.09
N ASP A 589 7.37 -19.70 11.03
CA ASP A 589 8.16 -20.25 12.13
C ASP A 589 7.99 -19.42 13.42
N SER A 590 7.85 -20.10 14.55
CA SER A 590 7.55 -19.53 15.87
C SER A 590 8.51 -18.48 16.46
N PRO A 591 9.81 -18.32 16.11
CA PRO A 591 10.72 -17.58 16.98
C PRO A 591 10.66 -16.04 16.88
N LYS A 592 9.83 -15.44 16.00
CA LYS A 592 9.72 -13.95 15.88
C LYS A 592 8.28 -13.45 15.88
N ARG A 593 7.40 -14.08 16.67
CA ARG A 593 5.99 -13.69 16.69
C ARG A 593 5.75 -12.49 17.62
N GLN A 594 5.50 -11.33 17.03
CA GLN A 594 4.90 -10.20 17.75
C GLN A 594 3.38 -10.36 17.69
N THR A 595 2.73 -10.45 18.84
CA THR A 595 1.27 -10.42 18.91
C THR A 595 0.78 -9.09 18.35
N PRO A 596 -0.21 -9.10 17.44
CA PRO A 596 -0.71 -7.87 16.87
C PRO A 596 -1.34 -7.02 17.97
N LYS A 597 -1.06 -5.71 17.95
CA LYS A 597 -1.54 -4.75 18.94
C LYS A 597 -2.91 -4.22 18.52
N ARG A 598 -3.90 -4.36 19.41
CA ARG A 598 -5.20 -3.71 19.22
C ARG A 598 -5.09 -2.21 19.43
N ILE A 599 -5.68 -1.45 18.51
CA ILE A 599 -5.89 0.00 18.61
C ILE A 599 -7.36 0.22 18.93
N GLY A 600 -7.63 1.01 19.98
CA GLY A 600 -8.99 1.36 20.40
C GLY A 600 -9.57 0.45 21.49
N GLN A 601 -10.82 0.74 21.85
CA GLN A 601 -11.59 -0.05 22.82
C GLN A 601 -12.15 -1.31 22.15
N PRO A 602 -12.34 -2.41 22.92
CA PRO A 602 -13.07 -3.57 22.43
C PRO A 602 -14.44 -3.16 21.88
N LEU A 603 -14.79 -3.67 20.73
CA LEU A 603 -16.07 -3.42 20.11
C LEU A 603 -17.16 -4.17 20.87
N SER A 604 -18.09 -3.44 21.44
CA SER A 604 -19.26 -3.99 22.12
C SER A 604 -20.50 -3.45 21.43
N THR A 605 -21.05 -4.23 20.50
CA THR A 605 -22.28 -3.90 19.77
C THR A 605 -23.33 -4.97 20.07
N PRO A 606 -24.60 -4.61 20.35
CA PRO A 606 -25.66 -5.58 20.56
C PRO A 606 -25.77 -6.55 19.37
N GLY A 607 -25.85 -7.85 19.65
CA GLY A 607 -25.96 -8.89 18.62
C GLY A 607 -24.65 -9.26 17.91
N LEU A 608 -23.52 -8.62 18.23
CA LEU A 608 -22.21 -9.00 17.69
C LEU A 608 -21.81 -10.40 18.16
N GLN A 609 -21.47 -11.28 17.21
CA GLN A 609 -20.88 -12.57 17.50
C GLN A 609 -19.35 -12.53 17.39
N TYR A 610 -18.67 -13.21 18.31
CA TYR A 610 -17.21 -13.32 18.31
C TYR A 610 -16.70 -14.54 17.54
N ASN A 611 -17.61 -15.45 17.19
CA ASN A 611 -17.34 -16.68 16.46
C ASN A 611 -18.47 -16.96 15.45
N ILE A 612 -18.16 -17.74 14.42
CA ILE A 612 -19.19 -18.41 13.60
C ILE A 612 -19.53 -19.75 14.25
N SER A 613 -20.77 -20.24 14.07
CA SER A 613 -21.18 -21.52 14.64
C SER A 613 -22.17 -22.23 13.74
N SER A 614 -22.01 -23.54 13.56
CA SER A 614 -22.96 -24.39 12.81
C SER A 614 -24.20 -24.79 13.63
N ALA A 615 -24.20 -24.53 14.94
CA ALA A 615 -25.26 -24.99 15.84
C ALA A 615 -26.62 -24.40 15.43
N GLY A 616 -27.63 -25.26 15.31
CA GLY A 616 -28.99 -24.86 14.91
C GLY A 616 -29.17 -24.47 13.44
N LYS A 617 -28.12 -24.56 12.60
CA LYS A 617 -28.14 -24.07 11.21
C LYS A 617 -28.16 -25.16 10.15
N PHE A 618 -28.48 -26.40 10.53
CA PHE A 618 -28.57 -27.52 9.60
C PHE A 618 -29.55 -27.26 8.45
N ALA A 619 -30.67 -26.58 8.70
CA ALA A 619 -31.63 -26.25 7.64
C ALA A 619 -31.02 -25.34 6.56
N VAL A 620 -30.16 -24.40 6.94
CA VAL A 620 -29.44 -23.52 6.01
C VAL A 620 -28.40 -24.32 5.22
N TYR A 621 -27.59 -25.13 5.91
CA TYR A 621 -26.65 -26.02 5.25
C TYR A 621 -27.35 -26.91 4.22
N ASN A 622 -28.47 -27.53 4.63
CA ASN A 622 -29.25 -28.42 3.79
C ASN A 622 -29.85 -27.69 2.56
N ALA A 623 -30.43 -26.50 2.75
CA ALA A 623 -30.90 -25.66 1.65
C ALA A 623 -29.77 -25.31 0.67
N SER A 624 -28.61 -24.91 1.20
CA SER A 624 -27.44 -24.52 0.42
C SER A 624 -26.84 -25.71 -0.35
N HIS A 625 -26.79 -26.89 0.27
CA HIS A 625 -26.36 -28.14 -0.34
C HIS A 625 -27.29 -28.54 -1.49
N TYR A 626 -28.61 -28.54 -1.28
CA TYR A 626 -29.57 -28.79 -2.36
C TYR A 626 -29.42 -27.76 -3.50
N ASN A 627 -29.18 -26.48 -3.18
CA ASN A 627 -28.94 -25.47 -4.20
C ASN A 627 -27.71 -25.79 -5.05
N ALA A 628 -26.59 -26.15 -4.42
CA ALA A 628 -25.36 -26.53 -5.12
C ALA A 628 -25.55 -27.79 -5.99
N ARG A 629 -26.22 -28.83 -5.47
CA ARG A 629 -26.47 -30.04 -6.25
C ARG A 629 -27.49 -29.85 -7.37
N ASN A 630 -28.51 -29.02 -7.16
CA ASN A 630 -29.48 -28.70 -8.21
C ASN A 630 -28.83 -27.93 -9.38
N ILE A 631 -27.76 -27.16 -9.16
CA ILE A 631 -26.97 -26.55 -10.25
C ILE A 631 -26.33 -27.64 -11.10
N ILE A 632 -25.69 -28.63 -10.47
CA ILE A 632 -25.04 -29.74 -11.19
C ILE A 632 -26.08 -30.60 -11.92
N LEU A 633 -27.18 -30.93 -11.24
CA LEU A 633 -28.27 -31.76 -11.79
C LEU A 633 -28.96 -31.14 -13.00
N LYS A 634 -28.93 -29.81 -13.17
CA LYS A 634 -29.51 -29.13 -14.34
C LYS A 634 -28.83 -29.50 -15.66
N ASP A 635 -27.58 -29.98 -15.62
CA ASP A 635 -26.90 -30.49 -16.80
C ASP A 635 -27.47 -31.82 -17.30
N ASN A 636 -28.29 -32.52 -16.50
CA ASN A 636 -29.05 -33.67 -16.99
C ASN A 636 -30.13 -33.20 -17.97
N GLY A 637 -29.73 -33.00 -19.22
CA GLY A 637 -30.66 -32.86 -20.35
C GLY A 637 -31.58 -34.07 -20.42
N ARG A 638 -32.85 -33.84 -20.76
CA ARG A 638 -33.88 -34.91 -20.86
C ARG A 638 -34.16 -35.36 -22.29
N ASP A 639 -33.36 -34.89 -23.25
CA ASP A 639 -33.63 -35.10 -24.67
C ASP A 639 -33.28 -36.53 -25.12
N TRP A 640 -32.32 -37.19 -24.46
CA TRP A 640 -31.87 -38.55 -24.79
C TRP A 640 -31.50 -39.35 -23.54
N TRP A 641 -31.80 -40.65 -23.57
CA TRP A 641 -31.58 -41.55 -22.44
C TRP A 641 -30.10 -41.88 -22.26
N PHE A 642 -29.59 -41.63 -21.06
CA PHE A 642 -28.23 -41.92 -20.60
C PHE A 642 -27.15 -41.31 -21.50
N ALA A 643 -27.44 -40.15 -22.10
CA ALA A 643 -26.49 -39.42 -22.93
C ALA A 643 -25.49 -38.65 -22.05
N PRO A 644 -24.19 -38.61 -22.41
CA PRO A 644 -23.19 -37.85 -21.66
C PRO A 644 -23.49 -36.34 -21.73
N ASN A 645 -23.24 -35.65 -20.63
CA ASN A 645 -23.36 -34.20 -20.53
C ASN A 645 -22.02 -33.56 -20.09
N PRO A 646 -21.88 -32.22 -20.14
CA PRO A 646 -20.63 -31.55 -19.78
C PRO A 646 -20.11 -31.91 -18.39
N THR A 647 -20.99 -31.95 -17.38
CA THR A 647 -20.63 -32.37 -16.01
C THR A 647 -20.02 -33.78 -15.97
N VAL A 648 -20.68 -34.79 -16.56
CA VAL A 648 -20.20 -36.18 -16.53
C VAL A 648 -18.90 -36.34 -17.30
N VAL A 649 -18.79 -35.68 -18.45
CA VAL A 649 -17.55 -35.66 -19.24
C VAL A 649 -16.40 -35.05 -18.42
N ALA A 650 -16.66 -33.97 -17.68
CA ALA A 650 -15.68 -33.33 -16.81
C ALA A 650 -15.30 -34.22 -15.62
N PHE A 651 -16.22 -35.01 -15.05
CA PHE A 651 -15.89 -36.05 -14.06
C PHE A 651 -14.91 -37.09 -14.59
N GLY A 652 -14.97 -37.39 -15.89
CA GLY A 652 -13.99 -38.26 -16.56
C GLY A 652 -12.72 -37.56 -17.05
N GLY A 653 -12.62 -36.24 -16.91
CA GLY A 653 -11.49 -35.42 -17.41
C GLY A 653 -11.51 -35.12 -18.91
N GLY A 654 -12.64 -35.36 -19.59
CA GLY A 654 -12.83 -35.02 -21.00
C GLY A 654 -13.36 -33.59 -21.19
N ASN A 655 -13.39 -33.11 -22.45
CA ASN A 655 -13.91 -31.79 -22.81
C ASN A 655 -14.99 -31.83 -23.91
N SER A 656 -15.39 -33.03 -24.37
CA SER A 656 -16.42 -33.19 -25.40
C SER A 656 -17.31 -34.40 -25.12
N PRO A 657 -18.54 -34.45 -25.68
CA PRO A 657 -19.52 -35.49 -25.35
C PRO A 657 -19.02 -36.94 -25.53
N ARG A 658 -18.11 -37.18 -26.47
CA ARG A 658 -17.55 -38.52 -26.77
C ARG A 658 -16.23 -38.81 -26.04
N GLN A 659 -15.79 -37.96 -25.13
CA GLN A 659 -14.51 -38.11 -24.43
C GLN A 659 -14.65 -38.64 -23.01
N TYR A 660 -15.85 -39.04 -22.59
CA TYR A 660 -15.97 -39.81 -21.36
C TYR A 660 -15.32 -41.19 -21.54
N THR A 661 -14.38 -41.53 -20.66
CA THR A 661 -13.67 -42.82 -20.67
C THR A 661 -13.91 -43.62 -19.40
N LYS A 662 -13.65 -43.02 -18.23
CA LYS A 662 -13.87 -43.62 -16.90
C LYS A 662 -14.09 -42.51 -15.88
N LEU A 663 -14.80 -42.80 -14.79
CA LEU A 663 -14.91 -41.87 -13.67
C LEU A 663 -13.56 -41.61 -12.99
N ASN A 664 -13.25 -40.35 -12.71
CA ASN A 664 -12.06 -39.95 -11.95
C ASN A 664 -12.48 -39.25 -10.65
N ALA A 665 -12.14 -39.84 -9.51
CA ALA A 665 -12.56 -39.35 -8.21
C ALA A 665 -12.00 -37.96 -7.85
N GLU A 666 -10.77 -37.64 -8.27
CA GLU A 666 -10.17 -36.31 -8.03
C GLU A 666 -10.91 -35.21 -8.80
N ASN A 667 -11.27 -35.48 -10.07
CA ASN A 667 -12.06 -34.56 -10.88
C ASN A 667 -13.45 -34.33 -10.29
N VAL A 668 -14.09 -35.41 -9.80
CA VAL A 668 -15.38 -35.33 -9.12
C VAL A 668 -15.29 -34.44 -7.88
N ALA A 669 -14.30 -34.68 -7.01
CA ALA A 669 -14.08 -33.87 -5.81
C ALA A 669 -13.88 -32.38 -6.16
N LYS A 670 -13.07 -32.10 -7.19
CA LYS A 670 -12.80 -30.73 -7.66
C LYS A 670 -14.05 -30.03 -8.18
N ILE A 671 -14.89 -30.73 -8.95
CA ILE A 671 -16.11 -30.15 -9.52
C ILE A 671 -17.15 -29.86 -8.43
N ILE A 672 -17.29 -30.78 -7.47
CA ILE A 672 -18.18 -30.58 -6.30
C ILE A 672 -17.69 -29.39 -5.47
N ALA A 673 -16.41 -29.35 -5.11
CA ALA A 673 -15.86 -28.26 -4.31
C ALA A 673 -15.98 -26.89 -4.99
N ASN A 674 -15.82 -26.83 -6.32
CA ASN A 674 -16.05 -25.62 -7.08
C ASN A 674 -17.54 -25.21 -7.06
N SER A 675 -18.46 -26.16 -7.23
CA SER A 675 -19.91 -25.90 -7.12
C SER A 675 -20.27 -25.42 -5.71
N ASP A 676 -19.73 -26.02 -4.66
CA ASP A 676 -19.98 -25.63 -3.27
C ASP A 676 -19.48 -24.22 -2.97
N SER A 677 -18.33 -23.84 -3.51
CA SER A 677 -17.78 -22.50 -3.32
C SER A 677 -18.64 -21.40 -3.93
N GLN A 678 -19.39 -21.71 -4.99
CA GLN A 678 -20.25 -20.75 -5.68
C GLN A 678 -21.71 -20.81 -5.21
N HIS A 679 -22.17 -21.98 -4.73
CA HIS A 679 -23.60 -22.25 -4.53
C HIS A 679 -23.97 -22.85 -3.17
N LEU A 680 -23.00 -23.24 -2.34
CA LEU A 680 -23.20 -23.68 -0.97
C LEU A 680 -22.64 -22.65 0.03
N LEU A 681 -21.32 -22.45 0.02
CA LEU A 681 -20.59 -21.61 0.98
C LEU A 681 -21.08 -20.15 1.06
N PRO A 682 -21.43 -19.45 -0.05
CA PRO A 682 -21.95 -18.09 0.04
C PRO A 682 -23.25 -18.00 0.85
N TYR A 683 -24.07 -19.04 0.80
CA TYR A 683 -25.38 -19.11 1.47
C TYR A 683 -25.27 -19.48 2.96
N LEU A 684 -24.06 -19.83 3.42
CA LEU A 684 -23.76 -19.99 4.84
C LEU A 684 -23.46 -18.64 5.54
N VAL A 685 -23.52 -17.53 4.82
CA VAL A 685 -23.27 -16.18 5.33
C VAL A 685 -24.51 -15.29 5.13
N GLY A 686 -25.16 -14.91 6.21
CA GLY A 686 -26.35 -14.03 6.23
C GLY A 686 -26.00 -12.59 6.60
N SER A 687 -26.90 -11.91 7.30
CA SER A 687 -26.71 -10.54 7.79
C SER A 687 -26.23 -10.45 9.25
N GLN A 688 -26.00 -11.58 9.93
CA GLN A 688 -25.61 -11.57 11.33
C GLN A 688 -24.18 -11.01 11.48
N PRO A 689 -23.98 -9.98 12.34
CA PRO A 689 -22.69 -9.34 12.53
C PRO A 689 -21.70 -10.25 13.28
N VAL A 690 -20.50 -10.41 12.71
CA VAL A 690 -19.36 -11.12 13.28
C VAL A 690 -18.17 -10.18 13.44
N LEU A 691 -17.37 -10.41 14.48
CA LEU A 691 -16.14 -9.67 14.74
C LEU A 691 -15.09 -9.91 13.64
N ALA A 692 -14.51 -8.82 13.15
CA ALA A 692 -13.35 -8.83 12.26
C ALA A 692 -12.21 -7.99 12.83
N HIS A 693 -10.97 -8.39 12.53
CA HIS A 693 -9.78 -7.55 12.73
C HIS A 693 -9.43 -6.86 11.43
N ILE A 694 -9.27 -5.54 11.48
CA ILE A 694 -8.86 -4.76 10.32
C ILE A 694 -7.47 -4.21 10.51
N TYR A 695 -6.61 -4.51 9.55
CA TYR A 695 -5.24 -4.04 9.49
C TYR A 695 -5.13 -2.99 8.35
N PRO A 696 -5.15 -1.69 8.68
CA PRO A 696 -5.06 -0.64 7.66
C PRO A 696 -3.67 -0.61 7.05
N ASP A 697 -3.57 -0.32 5.75
CA ASP A 697 -2.29 -0.15 5.08
C ASP A 697 -1.51 1.02 5.68
N LYS A 698 -0.19 0.84 5.77
CA LYS A 698 0.72 1.88 6.25
C LYS A 698 1.35 2.59 5.07
N THR A 699 1.23 3.91 5.03
CA THR A 699 2.01 4.71 4.07
C THR A 699 3.42 4.92 4.61
N VAL A 700 4.40 4.32 3.95
CA VAL A 700 5.83 4.46 4.25
C VAL A 700 6.48 5.35 3.19
N ALA A 701 7.44 6.16 3.62
CA ALA A 701 8.22 7.01 2.73
C ALA A 701 9.61 6.41 2.51
N TYR A 702 10.02 6.35 1.25
CA TYR A 702 11.35 5.94 0.83
C TYR A 702 12.11 7.15 0.29
N THR A 703 13.41 7.15 0.53
CA THR A 703 14.30 8.23 0.10
C THR A 703 15.20 7.75 -1.02
N TYR A 704 15.31 8.56 -2.07
CA TYR A 704 16.25 8.34 -3.15
C TYR A 704 17.15 9.55 -3.29
N VAL A 705 18.47 9.35 -3.19
CA VAL A 705 19.45 10.43 -3.26
C VAL A 705 20.10 10.41 -4.64
N TYR A 706 19.97 11.50 -5.39
CA TYR A 706 20.66 11.66 -6.66
C TYR A 706 22.16 11.93 -6.41
N THR A 707 22.96 10.87 -6.27
CA THR A 707 24.38 10.92 -5.90
C THR A 707 25.22 11.79 -6.83
N VAL A 708 24.93 11.76 -8.14
CA VAL A 708 25.63 12.58 -9.15
C VAL A 708 25.35 14.08 -8.92
N TRP A 709 24.08 14.46 -8.72
CA TRP A 709 23.72 15.85 -8.44
C TRP A 709 24.26 16.34 -7.10
N LEU A 710 24.26 15.47 -6.07
CA LEU A 710 24.91 15.75 -4.79
C LEU A 710 26.39 16.08 -4.96
N ALA A 711 27.12 15.25 -5.72
CA ALA A 711 28.54 15.44 -5.99
C ALA A 711 28.80 16.74 -6.78
N ILE A 712 27.98 17.04 -7.79
CA ILE A 712 28.08 18.28 -8.58
C ILE A 712 27.90 19.51 -7.69
N ILE A 713 26.87 19.54 -6.83
CA ILE A 713 26.61 20.68 -5.93
C ILE A 713 27.77 20.87 -4.96
N LEU A 714 28.26 19.80 -4.33
CA LEU A 714 29.40 19.88 -3.42
C LEU A 714 30.69 20.31 -4.14
N ALA A 715 30.91 19.86 -5.38
CA ALA A 715 32.04 20.30 -6.20
C ALA A 715 31.95 21.79 -6.53
N ILE A 716 30.77 22.31 -6.90
CA ILE A 716 30.55 23.74 -7.16
C ILE A 716 30.86 24.56 -5.91
N VAL A 717 30.37 24.13 -4.75
CA VAL A 717 30.61 24.81 -3.45
C VAL A 717 32.09 24.81 -3.10
N LEU A 718 32.76 23.67 -3.21
CA LEU A 718 34.19 23.51 -2.97
C LEU A 718 35.03 24.41 -3.88
N VAL A 719 34.75 24.40 -5.19
CA VAL A 719 35.45 25.22 -6.19
C VAL A 719 35.22 26.70 -5.92
N ASN A 720 33.99 27.12 -5.58
CA ASN A 720 33.70 28.50 -5.22
C ASN A 720 34.49 28.92 -3.97
N GLY A 721 34.55 28.08 -2.94
CA GLY A 721 35.37 28.31 -1.74
C GLY A 721 36.87 28.48 -2.05
N ILE A 722 37.42 27.65 -2.95
CA ILE A 722 38.83 27.76 -3.39
C ILE A 722 39.06 29.07 -4.16
N ILE A 723 38.21 29.39 -5.14
CA ILE A 723 38.34 30.61 -5.97
C ILE A 723 38.35 31.85 -5.07
N VAL A 724 37.38 31.94 -4.17
CA VAL A 724 37.21 33.11 -3.29
C VAL A 724 38.37 33.24 -2.30
N SER A 725 39.00 32.13 -1.91
CA SER A 725 40.15 32.14 -0.99
C SER A 725 41.48 32.46 -1.67
N VAL A 726 41.64 32.10 -2.95
CA VAL A 726 42.91 32.28 -3.70
C VAL A 726 42.96 33.64 -4.41
N PHE A 727 41.83 34.14 -4.92
CA PHE A 727 41.78 35.35 -5.75
C PHE A 727 41.49 36.64 -4.95
N VAL A 728 42.02 36.76 -3.74
CA VAL A 728 41.94 38.01 -2.95
C VAL A 728 43.13 38.91 -3.32
N PRO A 729 42.93 40.01 -4.07
CA PRO A 729 44.02 40.90 -4.46
C PRO A 729 44.56 41.67 -3.24
N ARG A 730 45.87 41.92 -3.22
CA ARG A 730 46.49 42.76 -2.19
C ARG A 730 46.02 44.21 -2.32
N LEU A 731 45.90 44.89 -1.18
CA LEU A 731 45.49 46.29 -1.13
C LEU A 731 46.42 47.22 -1.93
N PRO A 732 45.88 48.35 -2.45
CA PRO A 732 46.70 49.39 -3.05
C PRO A 732 47.77 49.87 -2.07
N LEU A 733 48.95 50.26 -2.57
CA LEU A 733 50.10 50.74 -1.76
C LEU A 733 50.79 49.69 -0.86
N GLY A 734 50.40 48.41 -0.92
CA GLY A 734 51.07 47.34 -0.19
C GLY A 734 50.79 47.34 1.32
N VAL A 735 49.70 47.99 1.73
CA VAL A 735 49.23 48.01 3.11
C VAL A 735 48.67 46.63 3.47
N SER A 736 48.97 46.14 4.69
CA SER A 736 48.37 44.90 5.19
C SER A 736 46.89 45.12 5.46
N ARG A 737 46.04 44.18 5.02
CA ARG A 737 44.62 44.18 5.39
C ARG A 737 44.46 44.19 6.90
N LYS A 738 43.60 45.08 7.39
CA LYS A 738 43.13 45.07 8.78
C LYS A 738 41.65 44.62 8.77
N ASP A 739 41.25 43.75 9.68
CA ASP A 739 39.86 43.25 9.75
C ASP A 739 38.87 44.41 9.98
N ILE A 740 37.63 44.32 9.51
CA ILE A 740 36.61 45.32 9.87
C ILE A 740 36.12 44.99 11.28
N GLY A 741 36.87 45.45 12.28
CA GLY A 741 36.58 45.29 13.70
C GLY A 741 37.06 46.51 14.49
N VAL A 742 36.47 46.77 15.66
CA VAL A 742 36.74 47.96 16.49
C VAL A 742 38.23 48.11 16.81
N THR A 743 38.94 46.99 17.01
CA THR A 743 40.39 46.95 17.30
C THR A 743 41.27 47.35 16.11
N SER A 744 40.81 47.09 14.89
CA SER A 744 41.51 47.42 13.66
C SER A 744 41.32 48.90 13.29
N TRP A 745 40.15 49.47 13.57
CA TRP A 745 39.90 50.91 13.49
C TRP A 745 40.75 51.68 14.51
N LEU A 746 40.82 51.22 15.76
CA LEU A 746 41.71 51.78 16.78
C LEU A 746 43.19 51.71 16.37
N ALA A 747 43.65 50.57 15.83
CA ALA A 747 45.02 50.44 15.33
C ALA A 747 45.30 51.24 14.05
N ALA A 748 44.28 51.58 13.25
CA ALA A 748 44.40 52.49 12.11
C ALA A 748 44.54 53.95 12.56
N ILE A 749 43.92 54.31 13.69
CA ILE A 749 44.05 55.61 14.35
C ILE A 749 45.40 55.71 15.10
N GLU A 750 45.90 54.61 15.68
CA GLU A 750 47.16 54.58 16.46
C GLU A 750 48.43 54.57 15.58
N ASP A 751 48.34 54.09 14.34
CA ASP A 751 49.39 54.17 13.31
C ASP A 751 49.45 55.55 12.61
N ASP A 752 48.53 56.47 12.94
CA ASP A 752 48.54 57.84 12.41
C ASP A 752 49.67 58.66 13.09
N PRO A 753 50.65 59.21 12.33
CA PRO A 753 51.73 59.99 12.92
C PRO A 753 51.24 61.25 13.66
N SER A 754 50.01 61.71 13.41
CA SER A 754 49.38 62.82 14.16
C SER A 754 48.85 62.40 15.54
N ALA A 755 48.40 61.16 15.71
CA ALA A 755 47.96 60.63 17.00
C ALA A 755 49.14 60.38 17.96
N ARG A 756 50.32 60.00 17.43
CA ARG A 756 51.55 59.91 18.22
C ARG A 756 52.03 61.26 18.75
N ALA A 757 51.76 62.37 18.05
CA ALA A 757 52.10 63.72 18.52
C ALA A 757 51.22 64.19 19.70
N HIS A 758 50.01 63.63 19.86
CA HIS A 758 49.10 63.95 20.96
C HIS A 758 49.19 62.98 22.15
N LEU A 759 49.91 61.86 22.03
CA LEU A 759 50.07 60.86 23.09
C LEU A 759 51.49 60.79 23.70
N THR A 760 52.42 61.65 23.29
CA THR A 760 53.66 61.87 24.05
C THR A 760 53.41 62.79 25.25
N PRO A 761 53.67 62.37 26.49
CA PRO A 761 53.60 63.29 27.63
C PRO A 761 54.74 64.30 27.51
N LEU A 762 54.39 65.58 27.31
CA LEU A 762 55.35 66.69 27.41
C LEU A 762 55.95 66.72 28.83
N PRO A 763 57.29 66.74 28.98
CA PRO A 763 57.95 66.75 30.27
C PRO A 763 57.81 68.12 30.92
N GLY A 764 57.41 68.15 32.19
CA GLY A 764 57.51 69.33 33.03
C GLY A 764 56.24 70.17 33.13
N LYS A 765 55.27 69.68 33.91
CA LYS A 765 54.45 70.51 34.80
C LYS A 765 53.88 69.64 35.91
N ARG A 766 54.38 69.84 37.14
CA ARG A 766 53.80 69.32 38.38
C ARG A 766 52.31 69.69 38.42
N PHE A 767 51.42 68.70 38.40
CA PHE A 767 50.05 68.85 38.85
C PHE A 767 49.85 67.97 40.09
N GLU A 768 50.18 68.54 41.23
CA GLU A 768 50.11 67.94 42.57
C GLU A 768 48.67 67.85 43.11
N ASN A 769 47.63 67.88 42.27
CA ASN A 769 46.23 68.02 42.72
C ASN A 769 45.23 67.00 42.17
N LEU A 770 45.68 65.92 41.52
CA LEU A 770 44.78 64.82 41.08
C LEU A 770 44.89 63.53 41.90
N GLN A 771 45.81 63.46 42.87
CA GLN A 771 46.01 62.28 43.73
C GLN A 771 45.12 62.28 45.00
N ARG A 772 44.11 63.17 45.08
CA ARG A 772 43.16 63.22 46.22
C ARG A 772 41.70 62.87 45.88
N ARG A 773 41.37 62.51 44.63
CA ARG A 773 39.98 62.16 44.26
C ARG A 773 39.74 60.72 43.79
N VAL A 774 40.73 59.83 43.86
CA VAL A 774 40.59 58.41 43.43
C VAL A 774 40.66 57.39 44.59
N THR A 775 40.77 57.83 45.85
CA THR A 775 40.65 56.94 47.03
C THR A 775 39.28 56.95 47.72
N ARG A 776 38.22 57.35 47.01
CA ARG A 776 36.84 57.03 47.39
C ARG A 776 36.12 56.55 46.14
N TRP A 777 36.07 55.23 45.96
CA TRP A 777 34.99 54.45 45.34
C TRP A 777 35.47 52.99 45.20
N GLY A 778 35.85 52.43 46.34
CA GLY A 778 36.20 51.01 46.51
C GLY A 778 35.73 50.56 47.89
N SER A 779 34.42 50.52 48.08
CA SER A 779 33.73 49.92 49.24
C SER A 779 32.20 49.99 49.00
N ARG A 780 31.55 48.81 49.01
CA ARG A 780 30.12 48.50 48.76
C ARG A 780 29.78 48.44 47.25
N HIS A 781 29.44 47.31 46.64
CA HIS A 781 28.79 46.08 47.07
C HIS A 781 29.47 44.85 46.46
#